data_AF-A0A0S4QKS7-F1
#
_entry.id   AF-A0A0S4QKS7-F1
#
_cell.length_a   1.000
_cell.length_b   1.000
_cell.length_c   1.000
_cell.angle_alpha   90.00
_cell.angle_beta   90.00
_cell.angle_gamma   90.00
#
_symmetry.space_group_name_H-M   'P 1'
#
loop_
_entity.id
_entity.type
_entity.pdbx_description
1 polymer ?
#
loop_
_entity_poly.entity_id
_entity_poly.type
_entity_poly.pdbx_seq_one_letter_code
_entity_poly.pdbx_strand_id
1 'polypeptide(L)'
;MVQLAAARALGADRFGALVLLVSCLVLCTALYTAFVGDALTVLGRDDPAVRGAVLVAHGVLVTSAAGVGFGVAVGLAGLGPGVGAAYAGLIVLWLHEELGRRALMAGLSFWKLAANDAGYVAVTLLTLTAAGAAGMTVSLLMVILAMGAGAAVAVGLALGQLPLAQLRPARPTAGLVRDVAGFAVWRSLQAGLTPALLFTARVLISAVAGRGVLGQVEAARLMVAPAQTVVAAAGNVLLPAFAADGTTSARRARRASAALIGATVLVGAAALLLVGPFADLVVGPGVEVPRTAVLAWSAYCCALAAGLPAATALVARRRTRTVFLAWLGDALVGVTLVVVILAAGHPVAVPVGLAVARLGSALCLHVLASRADEQCRSRSRHRHRHPGWTRSRTGARSLRPPGTVAGAGAGAGAGASAGAGARRLPRLLPSPNRWALAAVVLPLMLASDYKVRLRGKEATTSGQADLFILAEMAVYATVGVVLLLTVARAPAQRRNATVVVLAWVFGSYCALSVVWSPYGSLAVVRAAQLLLTVAVAQTAARYASRAQLHGLAHAFAATVAGSVLFGALHRFPPVSGETAGRFTWLYVHPVVAGIYLGAATVILTVYLTRPGREHRIWPTWTYQVLLVVVGSGLLASRTRGALGGAVVAALLAMVCGARGARRLDLLATIGVFTAIAAVTSLDVVLSYLSRGESAEKLATLNERTNLWSLALDAFEQKPMTGWGLTASRGIFLDAIGLGGGHNAFVNVLVDGGAIGALLWLALLGGIVVALRGLWRRIRPDERADLTLLTALLLFLLFDGLTAEHMAAPANVANILLAVIVGWTGALTRRRAGSAGPAPERGPVTAGRPAPERGPVPPGRPVAPGHPAPERGPASAGRPGGSGGSVPARPTVRPAPERIPAGAG
;
A
#
# COMPACT_ATOMS: atom_id res chain seq x y z
N MET A 1 -25.40 28.08 -2.59
CA MET A 1 -25.58 29.49 -3.01
C MET A 1 -24.55 29.90 -4.06
N VAL A 2 -23.24 29.88 -3.78
CA VAL A 2 -22.21 30.24 -4.79
C VAL A 2 -22.31 29.41 -6.07
N GLN A 3 -22.49 28.08 -5.97
CA GLN A 3 -22.68 27.22 -7.15
C GLN A 3 -23.95 27.55 -7.96
N LEU A 4 -25.01 28.06 -7.33
CA LEU A 4 -26.24 28.47 -8.01
C LEU A 4 -26.01 29.76 -8.79
N ALA A 5 -25.41 30.77 -8.14
CA ALA A 5 -25.04 32.03 -8.79
C ALA A 5 -24.07 31.78 -9.95
N ALA A 6 -23.10 30.88 -9.76
CA ALA A 6 -22.15 30.52 -10.78
C ALA A 6 -22.79 29.72 -11.93
N ALA A 7 -23.70 28.78 -11.66
CA ALA A 7 -24.39 28.06 -12.74
C ALA A 7 -25.24 28.99 -13.63
N ARG A 8 -25.86 30.00 -13.02
CA ARG A 8 -26.65 31.03 -13.72
C ARG A 8 -25.80 31.98 -14.57
N ALA A 9 -24.59 32.27 -14.11
CA ALA A 9 -23.70 33.23 -14.74
C ALA A 9 -22.67 32.59 -15.70
N LEU A 10 -22.32 31.32 -15.47
CA LEU A 10 -21.33 30.57 -16.22
C LEU A 10 -22.03 29.48 -17.02
N GLY A 11 -21.86 29.47 -18.35
CA GLY A 11 -22.35 28.37 -19.19
C GLY A 11 -21.81 27.00 -18.75
N ALA A 12 -22.43 25.92 -19.27
CA ALA A 12 -22.22 24.55 -18.78
C ALA A 12 -20.75 24.10 -18.68
N ASP A 13 -19.90 24.45 -19.65
CA ASP A 13 -18.46 24.10 -19.64
C ASP A 13 -17.69 24.74 -18.46
N ARG A 14 -17.86 26.06 -18.26
CA ARG A 14 -17.20 26.79 -17.16
C ARG A 14 -17.76 26.39 -15.80
N PHE A 15 -19.06 26.06 -15.74
CA PHE A 15 -19.65 25.49 -14.54
C PHE A 15 -19.05 24.10 -14.24
N GLY A 16 -18.86 23.25 -15.25
CA GLY A 16 -18.14 21.98 -15.12
C GLY A 16 -16.72 22.14 -14.56
N ALA A 17 -15.97 23.15 -15.02
CA ALA A 17 -14.66 23.48 -14.45
C ALA A 17 -14.77 23.88 -12.96
N LEU A 18 -15.73 24.75 -12.60
CA LEU A 18 -15.98 25.12 -11.20
C LEU A 18 -16.34 23.92 -10.33
N VAL A 19 -17.13 22.98 -10.84
CA VAL A 19 -17.49 21.75 -10.11
C VAL A 19 -16.24 20.94 -9.77
N LEU A 20 -15.28 20.79 -10.71
CA LEU A 20 -14.01 20.10 -10.44
C LEU A 20 -13.22 20.80 -9.33
N LEU A 21 -13.12 22.15 -9.41
CA LEU A 21 -12.46 22.94 -8.38
C LEU A 21 -13.15 22.76 -7.03
N VAL A 22 -14.46 23.01 -6.92
CA VAL A 22 -15.18 22.85 -5.64
C VAL A 22 -15.11 21.42 -5.11
N SER A 23 -15.10 20.40 -5.99
CA SER A 23 -14.94 19.01 -5.56
C SER A 23 -13.56 18.73 -4.98
N CYS A 24 -12.52 19.30 -5.58
CA CYS A 24 -11.16 19.28 -5.03
C CYS A 24 -11.13 19.99 -3.67
N LEU A 25 -11.74 21.17 -3.56
CA LEU A 25 -11.82 21.94 -2.30
C LEU A 25 -12.51 21.13 -1.20
N VAL A 26 -13.63 20.46 -1.52
CA VAL A 26 -14.35 19.58 -0.58
C VAL A 26 -13.50 18.38 -0.16
N LEU A 27 -12.75 17.77 -1.08
CA LEU A 27 -11.83 16.68 -0.75
C LEU A 27 -10.70 17.15 0.17
N CYS A 28 -10.03 18.25 -0.18
CA CYS A 28 -8.99 18.87 0.65
C CYS A 28 -9.53 19.21 2.04
N THR A 29 -10.71 19.81 2.11
CA THR A 29 -11.39 20.14 3.38
C THR A 29 -11.64 18.87 4.18
N ALA A 30 -12.23 17.82 3.61
CA ALA A 30 -12.52 16.58 4.34
C ALA A 30 -11.26 15.90 4.90
N LEU A 31 -10.17 15.86 4.12
CA LEU A 31 -8.88 15.33 4.56
C LEU A 31 -8.28 16.19 5.68
N TYR A 32 -8.31 17.50 5.51
CA TYR A 32 -7.76 18.48 6.44
C TYR A 32 -8.53 18.51 7.77
N THR A 33 -9.85 18.66 7.71
CA THR A 33 -10.77 18.65 8.85
C THR A 33 -10.53 17.45 9.75
N ALA A 34 -10.45 16.26 9.14
CA ALA A 34 -10.28 15.02 9.87
C ALA A 34 -8.83 14.85 10.39
N PHE A 35 -7.86 15.55 9.81
CA PHE A 35 -6.49 15.53 10.31
C PHE A 35 -6.33 16.48 11.49
N VAL A 36 -6.65 17.75 11.27
CA VAL A 36 -6.38 18.86 12.17
C VAL A 36 -7.52 19.03 13.17
N GLY A 37 -8.76 19.08 12.68
CA GLY A 37 -9.95 19.29 13.51
C GLY A 37 -10.16 18.16 14.52
N ASP A 38 -10.18 16.91 14.06
CA ASP A 38 -10.39 15.76 14.94
C ASP A 38 -9.21 15.58 15.90
N ALA A 39 -7.96 15.84 15.48
CA ALA A 39 -6.80 15.77 16.36
C ALA A 39 -6.87 16.82 17.49
N LEU A 40 -7.28 18.06 17.19
CA LEU A 40 -7.47 19.11 18.21
C LEU A 40 -8.51 18.71 19.26
N THR A 41 -9.59 18.04 18.82
CA THR A 41 -10.64 17.60 19.75
C THR A 41 -10.27 16.38 20.59
N VAL A 42 -9.45 15.45 20.05
CA VAL A 42 -9.20 14.14 20.66
C VAL A 42 -7.91 14.09 21.49
N LEU A 43 -6.83 14.74 21.03
CA LEU A 43 -5.49 14.60 21.64
C LEU A 43 -5.19 15.62 22.75
N GLY A 44 -6.17 16.45 23.12
CA GLY A 44 -6.07 17.41 24.21
C GLY A 44 -5.71 18.82 23.71
N ARG A 45 -6.74 19.64 23.47
CA ARG A 45 -6.61 21.04 23.02
C ARG A 45 -5.86 21.97 23.99
N ASP A 46 -5.83 21.58 25.27
CA ASP A 46 -5.28 22.38 26.35
C ASP A 46 -3.76 22.22 26.47
N ASP A 47 -3.17 21.21 25.81
CA ASP A 47 -1.72 21.00 25.76
C ASP A 47 -1.08 21.89 24.66
N PRO A 48 -0.22 22.86 25.04
CA PRO A 48 0.43 23.74 24.08
C PRO A 48 1.40 23.03 23.11
N ALA A 49 1.93 21.86 23.47
CA ALA A 49 2.78 21.06 22.59
C ALA A 49 1.97 20.36 21.49
N VAL A 50 0.76 19.89 21.82
CA VAL A 50 -0.18 19.30 20.84
C VAL A 50 -0.63 20.37 19.84
N ARG A 51 -0.95 21.59 20.32
CA ARG A 51 -1.25 22.73 19.45
C ARG A 51 -0.10 23.07 18.50
N GLY A 52 1.13 23.08 19.01
CA GLY A 52 2.32 23.25 18.18
C GLY A 52 2.46 22.20 17.08
N ALA A 53 2.22 20.92 17.42
CA ALA A 53 2.30 19.82 16.47
C ALA A 53 1.24 19.93 15.37
N VAL A 54 0.02 20.33 15.74
CA VAL A 54 -1.09 20.55 14.81
C VAL A 54 -0.82 21.73 13.88
N LEU A 55 -0.22 22.82 14.36
CA LEU A 55 0.13 23.98 13.50
C LEU A 55 1.21 23.63 12.47
N VAL A 56 2.21 22.82 12.85
CA VAL A 56 3.19 22.30 11.88
C VAL A 56 2.49 21.44 10.83
N ALA A 57 1.59 20.54 11.25
CA ALA A 57 0.81 19.74 10.31
C ALA A 57 -0.10 20.59 9.42
N HIS A 58 -0.71 21.65 9.96
CA HIS A 58 -1.50 22.62 9.20
C HIS A 58 -0.68 23.25 8.07
N GLY A 59 0.50 23.80 8.36
CA GLY A 59 1.36 24.42 7.34
C GLY A 59 1.72 23.46 6.20
N VAL A 60 2.06 22.20 6.53
CA VAL A 60 2.35 21.16 5.54
C VAL A 60 1.11 20.83 4.70
N LEU A 61 -0.04 20.63 5.35
CA LEU A 61 -1.29 20.27 4.66
C LEU A 61 -1.82 21.39 3.77
N VAL A 62 -1.75 22.65 4.22
CA VAL A 62 -2.16 23.81 3.44
C VAL A 62 -1.29 23.96 2.19
N THR A 63 0.04 23.89 2.35
CA THR A 63 0.98 23.99 1.22
C THR A 63 0.75 22.86 0.23
N SER A 64 0.57 21.64 0.72
CA SER A 64 0.29 20.46 -0.12
C SER A 64 -1.04 20.59 -0.86
N ALA A 65 -2.10 21.02 -0.17
CA ALA A 65 -3.43 21.20 -0.75
C ALA A 65 -3.45 22.33 -1.80
N ALA A 66 -2.71 23.42 -1.57
CA ALA A 66 -2.56 24.50 -2.54
C ALA A 66 -1.86 24.02 -3.82
N GLY A 67 -0.78 23.23 -3.69
CA GLY A 67 -0.09 22.62 -4.84
C GLY A 67 -0.98 21.64 -5.60
N VAL A 68 -1.73 20.79 -4.90
CA VAL A 68 -2.72 19.88 -5.52
C VAL A 68 -3.81 20.68 -6.23
N GLY A 69 -4.36 21.72 -5.59
CA GLY A 69 -5.39 22.56 -6.19
C GLY A 69 -4.91 23.29 -7.45
N PHE A 70 -3.69 23.81 -7.45
CA PHE A 70 -3.05 24.37 -8.64
C PHE A 70 -2.97 23.32 -9.76
N GLY A 71 -2.50 22.11 -9.44
CA GLY A 71 -2.41 21.01 -10.41
C GLY A 71 -3.78 20.58 -10.97
N VAL A 72 -4.82 20.54 -10.12
CA VAL A 72 -6.19 20.26 -10.56
C VAL A 72 -6.73 21.37 -11.46
N ALA A 73 -6.49 22.64 -11.12
CA ALA A 73 -6.96 23.78 -11.90
C ALA A 73 -6.32 23.83 -13.29
N VAL A 74 -5.00 23.64 -13.37
CA VAL A 74 -4.26 23.71 -14.64
C VAL A 74 -4.41 22.43 -15.45
N GLY A 75 -4.20 21.27 -14.83
CA GLY A 75 -4.20 19.98 -15.52
C GLY A 75 -5.60 19.45 -15.81
N LEU A 76 -6.43 19.27 -14.78
CA LEU A 76 -7.73 18.61 -14.94
C LEU A 76 -8.84 19.56 -15.40
N ALA A 77 -8.84 20.80 -14.90
CA ALA A 77 -9.83 21.80 -15.28
C ALA A 77 -9.40 22.64 -16.49
N GLY A 78 -8.17 22.48 -17.01
CA GLY A 78 -7.68 23.14 -18.22
C GLY A 78 -7.67 24.67 -18.13
N LEU A 79 -7.39 25.22 -16.95
CA LEU A 79 -7.40 26.67 -16.70
C LEU A 79 -5.99 27.26 -16.82
N GLY A 80 -5.91 28.54 -17.17
CA GLY A 80 -4.63 29.26 -17.25
C GLY A 80 -3.93 29.34 -15.88
N PRO A 81 -2.58 29.40 -15.85
CA PRO A 81 -1.80 29.44 -14.60
C PRO A 81 -2.22 30.52 -13.61
N GLY A 82 -2.65 31.69 -14.09
CA GLY A 82 -3.15 32.78 -13.23
C GLY A 82 -4.42 32.40 -12.45
N VAL A 83 -5.36 31.71 -13.10
CA VAL A 83 -6.57 31.20 -12.44
C VAL A 83 -6.22 30.07 -11.47
N GLY A 84 -5.27 29.21 -11.85
CA GLY A 84 -4.72 28.18 -10.97
C GLY A 84 -4.09 28.76 -9.70
N ALA A 85 -3.32 29.84 -9.81
CA ALA A 85 -2.71 30.52 -8.67
C ALA A 85 -3.77 31.18 -7.76
N ALA A 86 -4.79 31.84 -8.34
CA ALA A 86 -5.90 32.38 -7.57
C ALA A 86 -6.67 31.28 -6.81
N TYR A 87 -6.89 30.12 -7.44
CA TYR A 87 -7.54 28.98 -6.80
C TYR A 87 -6.69 28.34 -5.69
N ALA A 88 -5.37 28.25 -5.89
CA ALA A 88 -4.46 27.83 -4.84
C ALA A 88 -4.51 28.79 -3.63
N GLY A 89 -4.54 30.10 -3.88
CA GLY A 89 -4.76 31.13 -2.85
C GLY A 89 -6.09 30.97 -2.12
N LEU A 90 -7.17 30.66 -2.84
CA LEU A 90 -8.47 30.33 -2.23
C LEU A 90 -8.36 29.12 -1.31
N ILE A 91 -7.71 28.02 -1.72
CA ILE A 91 -7.51 26.85 -0.85
C ILE A 91 -6.76 27.23 0.42
N VAL A 92 -5.71 28.06 0.31
CA VAL A 92 -4.96 28.53 1.48
C VAL A 92 -5.91 29.24 2.44
N LEU A 93 -6.63 30.26 1.98
CA LEU A 93 -7.57 31.03 2.81
C LEU A 93 -8.66 30.14 3.42
N TRP A 94 -9.22 29.23 2.62
CA TRP A 94 -10.28 28.31 3.03
C TRP A 94 -9.83 27.34 4.13
N LEU A 95 -8.61 26.82 4.06
CA LEU A 95 -8.10 25.91 5.09
C LEU A 95 -7.69 26.64 6.37
N HIS A 96 -7.29 27.92 6.28
CA HIS A 96 -7.13 28.79 7.45
C HIS A 96 -8.48 29.09 8.10
N GLU A 97 -9.50 29.38 7.30
CA GLU A 97 -10.88 29.54 7.78
C GLU A 97 -11.34 28.26 8.50
N GLU A 98 -11.12 27.10 7.89
CA GLU A 98 -11.49 25.80 8.50
C GLU A 98 -10.78 25.55 9.83
N LEU A 99 -9.53 25.98 9.99
CA LEU A 99 -8.84 25.94 11.28
C LEU A 99 -9.58 26.76 12.33
N GLY A 100 -9.96 27.99 11.98
CA GLY A 100 -10.74 28.89 12.84
C GLY A 100 -12.08 28.28 13.25
N ARG A 101 -12.82 27.72 12.29
CA ARG A 101 -14.10 27.03 12.56
C ARG A 101 -13.92 25.88 13.54
N ARG A 102 -12.86 25.07 13.39
CA ARG A 102 -12.56 23.95 14.29
C ARG A 102 -12.18 24.40 15.69
N ALA A 103 -11.42 25.48 15.81
CA ALA A 103 -11.07 26.07 17.09
C ALA A 103 -12.32 26.59 17.83
N LEU A 104 -13.24 27.27 17.13
CA LEU A 104 -14.51 27.74 17.69
C LEU A 104 -15.45 26.59 18.08
N MET A 105 -15.56 25.55 17.24
CA MET A 105 -16.31 24.33 17.55
C MET A 105 -15.76 23.62 18.79
N ALA A 106 -14.43 23.51 18.92
CA ALA A 106 -13.78 22.94 20.09
C ALA A 106 -14.01 23.78 21.36
N GLY A 107 -14.31 25.07 21.21
CA GLY A 107 -14.74 25.97 22.28
C GLY A 107 -16.25 26.00 22.55
N LEU A 108 -17.05 25.14 21.89
CA LEU A 108 -18.52 25.09 21.97
C LEU A 108 -19.21 26.44 21.67
N SER A 109 -18.54 27.33 20.94
CA SER A 109 -19.02 28.69 20.65
C SER A 109 -19.80 28.73 19.33
N PHE A 110 -20.91 27.99 19.24
CA PHE A 110 -21.65 27.79 17.98
C PHE A 110 -22.19 29.09 17.35
N TRP A 111 -22.56 30.09 18.15
CA TRP A 111 -23.00 31.40 17.64
C TRP A 111 -21.89 32.17 16.92
N LYS A 112 -20.65 32.06 17.42
CA LYS A 112 -19.46 32.65 16.79
C LYS A 112 -19.16 31.96 15.45
N LEU A 113 -19.32 30.64 15.38
CA LEU A 113 -19.24 29.88 14.14
C LEU A 113 -20.30 30.32 13.12
N ALA A 114 -21.55 30.48 13.54
CA ALA A 114 -22.62 30.95 12.67
C ALA A 114 -22.34 32.35 12.10
N ALA A 115 -21.81 33.26 12.94
CA ALA A 115 -21.39 34.59 12.48
C ALA A 115 -20.26 34.52 11.45
N ASN A 116 -19.31 33.58 11.61
CA ASN A 116 -18.22 33.35 10.67
C ASN A 116 -18.73 32.87 9.30
N ASP A 117 -19.59 31.84 9.30
CA ASP A 117 -20.18 31.29 8.07
C ASP A 117 -21.09 32.33 7.38
N ALA A 118 -21.83 33.15 8.14
CA ALA A 118 -22.63 34.24 7.60
C ALA A 118 -21.76 35.34 6.97
N GLY A 119 -20.65 35.71 7.61
CA GLY A 119 -19.69 36.67 7.07
C GLY A 119 -19.08 36.21 5.75
N TYR A 120 -18.67 34.94 5.66
CA TYR A 120 -18.19 34.33 4.42
C TYR A 120 -19.21 34.48 3.27
N VAL A 121 -20.48 34.08 3.52
CA VAL A 121 -21.53 34.11 2.50
C VAL A 121 -21.87 35.54 2.10
N ALA A 122 -22.02 36.45 3.06
CA ALA A 122 -22.39 37.84 2.81
C ALA A 122 -21.35 38.55 1.92
N VAL A 123 -20.07 38.42 2.25
CA VAL A 123 -18.99 39.05 1.48
C VAL A 123 -18.87 38.43 0.09
N THR A 124 -18.93 37.10 -0.02
CA THR A 124 -18.87 36.43 -1.33
C THR A 124 -20.00 36.91 -2.26
N LEU A 125 -21.24 37.00 -1.75
CA LEU A 125 -22.37 37.48 -2.54
C LEU A 125 -22.25 38.97 -2.86
N LEU A 126 -21.85 39.80 -1.89
CA LEU A 126 -21.68 41.24 -2.09
C LEU A 126 -20.60 41.56 -3.13
N THR A 127 -19.48 40.83 -3.13
CA THR A 127 -18.44 40.98 -4.16
C THR A 127 -18.98 40.61 -5.54
N LEU A 128 -19.75 39.53 -5.67
CA LEU A 128 -20.35 39.13 -6.95
C LEU A 128 -21.40 40.14 -7.43
N THR A 129 -22.27 40.62 -6.54
CA THR A 129 -23.30 41.61 -6.90
C THR A 129 -22.71 42.97 -7.23
N ALA A 130 -21.68 43.42 -6.51
CA ALA A 130 -20.98 44.67 -6.79
C ALA A 130 -20.25 44.63 -8.13
N ALA A 131 -19.59 43.52 -8.46
CA ALA A 131 -18.97 43.33 -9.77
C ALA A 131 -20.01 43.37 -10.91
N GLY A 132 -21.17 42.73 -10.71
CA GLY A 132 -22.28 42.78 -11.65
C GLY A 132 -22.85 44.20 -11.82
N ALA A 133 -23.04 44.94 -10.72
CA ALA A 133 -23.51 46.33 -10.73
C ALA A 133 -22.51 47.28 -11.41
N ALA A 134 -21.21 46.98 -11.35
CA ALA A 134 -20.16 47.69 -12.06
C ALA A 134 -20.06 47.33 -13.56
N GLY A 135 -20.99 46.52 -14.09
CA GLY A 135 -21.01 46.11 -15.50
C GLY A 135 -19.97 45.05 -15.86
N MET A 136 -19.29 44.45 -14.88
CA MET A 136 -18.30 43.40 -15.15
C MET A 136 -18.99 42.07 -15.46
N THR A 137 -18.49 41.35 -16.47
CA THR A 137 -18.97 39.99 -16.74
C THR A 137 -18.49 39.02 -15.67
N VAL A 138 -19.40 38.21 -15.12
CA VAL A 138 -19.07 37.24 -14.08
C VAL A 138 -18.24 36.11 -14.70
N SER A 139 -16.93 36.15 -14.48
CA SER A 139 -15.98 35.12 -14.92
C SER A 139 -15.71 34.08 -13.82
N LEU A 140 -15.16 32.93 -14.20
CA LEU A 140 -14.75 31.90 -13.24
C LEU A 140 -13.70 32.44 -12.24
N LEU A 141 -12.77 33.28 -12.72
CA LEU A 141 -11.79 33.94 -11.87
C LEU A 141 -12.47 34.85 -10.84
N MET A 142 -13.47 35.63 -11.25
CA MET A 142 -14.23 36.50 -10.36
C MET A 142 -14.93 35.70 -9.24
N VAL A 143 -15.52 34.54 -9.58
CA VAL A 143 -16.12 33.64 -8.58
C VAL A 143 -15.08 33.14 -7.57
N ILE A 144 -13.90 32.73 -8.04
CA ILE A 144 -12.80 32.27 -7.16
C ILE A 144 -12.32 33.40 -6.25
N LEU A 145 -12.13 34.61 -6.78
CA LEU A 145 -11.70 35.78 -6.02
C LEU A 145 -12.74 36.22 -4.99
N ALA A 146 -14.03 36.20 -5.35
CA ALA A 146 -15.12 36.51 -4.43
C ALA A 146 -15.20 35.51 -3.27
N MET A 147 -15.05 34.21 -3.57
CA MET A 147 -14.93 33.18 -2.52
C MET A 147 -13.69 33.42 -1.64
N GLY A 148 -12.59 33.87 -2.23
CA GLY A 148 -11.36 34.20 -1.50
C GLY A 148 -11.55 35.38 -0.55
N ALA A 149 -12.23 36.44 -1.00
CA ALA A 149 -12.58 37.58 -0.17
C ALA A 149 -13.48 37.18 1.01
N GLY A 150 -14.49 36.33 0.77
CA GLY A 150 -15.31 35.76 1.83
C GLY A 150 -14.51 34.97 2.86
N ALA A 151 -13.60 34.09 2.39
CA ALA A 151 -12.75 33.29 3.26
C ALA A 151 -11.79 34.17 4.08
N ALA A 152 -11.23 35.23 3.48
CA ALA A 152 -10.34 36.17 4.18
C ALA A 152 -11.06 36.91 5.32
N VAL A 153 -12.29 37.37 5.10
CA VAL A 153 -13.10 38.01 6.15
C VAL A 153 -13.44 37.02 7.26
N ALA A 154 -13.81 35.79 6.90
CA ALA A 154 -14.05 34.72 7.87
C ALA A 154 -12.79 34.40 8.70
N VAL A 155 -11.60 34.34 8.09
CA VAL A 155 -10.34 34.20 8.84
C VAL A 155 -10.15 35.37 9.82
N GLY A 156 -10.39 36.61 9.39
CA GLY A 156 -10.30 37.79 10.25
C GLY A 156 -11.26 37.74 11.45
N LEU A 157 -12.51 37.36 11.20
CA LEU A 157 -13.53 37.17 12.25
C LEU A 157 -13.14 36.08 13.23
N ALA A 158 -12.66 34.93 12.74
CA ALA A 158 -12.21 33.84 13.59
C ALA A 158 -11.02 34.25 14.48
N LEU A 159 -10.03 34.98 13.93
CA LEU A 159 -8.88 35.48 14.68
C LEU A 159 -9.29 36.48 15.77
N GLY A 160 -10.23 37.38 15.49
CA GLY A 160 -10.78 38.31 16.49
C GLY A 160 -11.63 37.65 17.57
N GLN A 161 -12.20 36.48 17.28
CA GLN A 161 -13.07 35.74 18.19
C GLN A 161 -12.34 34.75 19.11
N LEU A 162 -11.11 34.35 18.75
CA LEU A 162 -10.30 33.37 19.48
C LEU A 162 -9.46 34.04 20.59
N PRO A 163 -9.42 33.47 21.81
CA PRO A 163 -8.63 34.05 22.90
C PRO A 163 -7.12 33.95 22.62
N LEU A 164 -6.39 35.05 22.83
CA LEU A 164 -4.93 35.19 22.54
C LEU A 164 -4.06 34.07 23.16
N ALA A 165 -4.49 33.48 24.28
CA ALA A 165 -3.80 32.36 24.93
C ALA A 165 -3.79 31.05 24.10
N GLN A 166 -4.76 30.87 23.21
CA GLN A 166 -4.82 29.73 22.28
C GLN A 166 -3.95 29.95 21.03
N LEU A 167 -3.51 31.18 20.76
CA LEU A 167 -2.63 31.54 19.65
C LEU A 167 -1.12 31.39 19.96
N ARG A 168 -0.77 30.98 21.19
CA ARG A 168 0.62 30.73 21.60
C ARG A 168 0.94 29.22 21.52
N PRO A 169 1.54 28.73 20.43
CA PRO A 169 2.04 27.36 20.38
C PRO A 169 3.36 27.21 21.11
N ALA A 170 3.57 26.05 21.75
CA ALA A 170 4.90 25.61 22.14
C ALA A 170 5.56 24.86 20.98
N ARG A 171 6.90 24.79 20.97
CA ARG A 171 7.63 23.99 19.96
C ARG A 171 7.28 22.51 20.16
N PRO A 172 6.70 21.82 19.16
CA PRO A 172 6.39 20.41 19.29
C PRO A 172 7.66 19.56 19.21
N THR A 173 7.68 18.44 19.91
CA THR A 173 8.71 17.43 19.73
C THR A 173 8.40 16.56 18.52
N ALA A 174 9.43 16.07 17.82
CA ALA A 174 9.25 15.21 16.64
C ALA A 174 8.47 13.91 16.95
N GLY A 175 8.59 13.40 18.19
CA GLY A 175 7.81 12.26 18.67
C GLY A 175 6.30 12.56 18.71
N LEU A 176 5.93 13.73 19.25
CA LEU A 176 4.53 14.13 19.35
C LEU A 176 3.90 14.38 17.97
N VAL A 177 4.64 14.99 17.02
CA VAL A 177 4.17 15.15 15.64
C VAL A 177 3.89 13.79 14.99
N ARG A 178 4.75 12.80 15.23
CA ARG A 178 4.56 11.43 14.75
C ARG A 178 3.33 10.76 15.35
N ASP A 179 3.08 10.99 16.64
CA ASP A 179 1.93 10.40 17.34
C ASP A 179 0.61 11.03 16.87
N VAL A 180 0.58 12.36 16.70
CA VAL A 180 -0.56 13.07 16.09
C VAL A 180 -0.81 12.56 14.67
N ALA A 181 0.23 12.45 13.84
CA ALA A 181 0.10 11.95 12.47
C ALA A 181 -0.37 10.49 12.43
N GLY A 182 0.09 9.64 13.34
CA GLY A 182 -0.31 8.23 13.42
C GLY A 182 -1.81 8.04 13.66
N PHE A 183 -2.43 8.94 14.43
CA PHE A 183 -3.88 8.98 14.63
C PHE A 183 -4.60 9.65 13.46
N ALA A 184 -4.16 10.86 13.10
CA ALA A 184 -4.86 11.77 12.20
C ALA A 184 -4.93 11.26 10.74
N VAL A 185 -3.86 10.63 10.23
CA VAL A 185 -3.82 10.09 8.85
C VAL A 185 -4.99 9.14 8.59
N TRP A 186 -5.30 8.27 9.55
CA TRP A 186 -6.32 7.25 9.35
C TRP A 186 -7.73 7.81 9.39
N ARG A 187 -7.93 8.81 10.25
CA ARG A 187 -9.19 9.53 10.33
C ARG A 187 -9.45 10.35 9.07
N SER A 188 -8.41 10.99 8.52
CA SER A 188 -8.45 11.70 7.24
C SER A 188 -8.80 10.78 6.08
N LEU A 189 -8.17 9.62 5.97
CA LEU A 189 -8.47 8.67 4.90
C LEU A 189 -9.92 8.19 4.94
N GLN A 190 -10.47 7.96 6.14
CA GLN A 190 -11.89 7.64 6.28
C GLN A 190 -12.81 8.80 5.88
N ALA A 191 -12.49 10.05 6.27
CA ALA A 191 -13.30 11.22 5.95
C ALA A 191 -13.25 11.60 4.47
N GLY A 192 -12.08 11.46 3.85
CA GLY A 192 -11.85 11.80 2.45
C GLY A 192 -12.42 10.78 1.46
N LEU A 193 -12.80 9.58 1.89
CA LEU A 193 -13.17 8.49 0.98
C LEU A 193 -14.37 8.80 0.08
N THR A 194 -15.46 9.31 0.66
CA THR A 194 -16.66 9.67 -0.14
C THR A 194 -16.42 10.89 -1.03
N PRO A 195 -15.81 11.99 -0.54
CA PRO A 195 -15.39 13.09 -1.40
C PRO A 195 -14.44 12.66 -2.54
N ALA A 196 -13.50 11.75 -2.27
CA ALA A 196 -12.56 11.24 -3.26
C ALA A 196 -13.27 10.43 -4.35
N LEU A 197 -14.24 9.58 -3.98
CA LEU A 197 -15.08 8.87 -4.94
C LEU A 197 -15.83 9.84 -5.87
N LEU A 198 -16.48 10.86 -5.30
CA LEU A 198 -17.23 11.85 -6.08
C LEU A 198 -16.31 12.70 -6.96
N PHE A 199 -15.14 13.12 -6.44
CA PHE A 199 -14.13 13.83 -7.23
C PHE A 199 -13.65 12.97 -8.41
N THR A 200 -13.34 11.70 -8.16
CA THR A 200 -12.90 10.76 -9.19
C THR A 200 -13.97 10.58 -10.26
N ALA A 201 -15.23 10.37 -9.87
CA ALA A 201 -16.33 10.25 -10.82
C ALA A 201 -16.47 11.49 -11.71
N ARG A 202 -16.34 12.69 -11.14
CA ARG A 202 -16.42 13.96 -11.89
C ARG A 202 -15.25 14.14 -12.84
N VAL A 203 -14.03 13.80 -12.43
CA VAL A 203 -12.85 13.81 -13.31
C VAL A 203 -13.06 12.85 -14.48
N LEU A 204 -13.54 11.63 -14.22
CA LEU A 204 -13.83 10.65 -15.27
C LEU A 204 -14.92 11.13 -16.24
N ILE A 205 -16.03 11.70 -15.75
CA ILE A 205 -17.05 12.30 -16.62
C ILE A 205 -16.45 13.42 -17.46
N SER A 206 -15.67 14.32 -16.84
CA SER A 206 -15.03 15.43 -17.55
C SER A 206 -14.05 14.96 -18.63
N ALA A 207 -13.26 13.92 -18.34
CA ALA A 207 -12.24 13.40 -19.25
C ALA A 207 -12.86 12.63 -20.43
N VAL A 208 -13.94 11.88 -20.20
CA VAL A 208 -14.56 11.02 -21.23
C VAL A 208 -15.66 11.74 -22.02
N ALA A 209 -16.51 12.52 -21.33
CA ALA A 209 -17.69 13.15 -21.92
C ALA A 209 -17.57 14.69 -22.04
N GLY A 210 -16.49 15.28 -21.52
CA GLY A 210 -16.26 16.73 -21.54
C GLY A 210 -16.88 17.46 -20.34
N ARG A 211 -16.35 18.67 -20.07
CA ARG A 211 -16.78 19.52 -18.94
C ARG A 211 -18.21 20.05 -19.10
N GLY A 212 -18.69 20.26 -20.32
CA GLY A 212 -20.07 20.66 -20.58
C GLY A 212 -21.08 19.64 -20.05
N VAL A 213 -20.87 18.35 -20.34
CA VAL A 213 -21.70 17.26 -19.83
C VAL A 213 -21.59 17.15 -18.31
N LEU A 214 -20.38 17.28 -17.74
CA LEU A 214 -20.21 17.36 -16.29
C LEU A 214 -21.05 18.50 -15.69
N GLY A 215 -21.05 19.67 -16.33
CA GLY A 215 -21.85 20.82 -15.94
C GLY A 215 -23.35 20.51 -15.90
N GLN A 216 -23.88 19.88 -16.93
CA GLN A 216 -25.29 19.45 -16.99
C GLN A 216 -25.65 18.43 -15.89
N VAL A 217 -24.79 17.42 -15.69
CA VAL A 217 -24.99 16.39 -14.65
C VAL A 217 -24.99 17.01 -13.25
N GLU A 218 -24.15 18.00 -13.00
CA GLU A 218 -24.05 18.64 -11.68
C GLU A 218 -25.07 19.77 -11.48
N ALA A 219 -25.56 20.39 -12.56
CA ALA A 219 -26.70 21.28 -12.51
C ALA A 219 -27.95 20.52 -12.02
N ALA A 220 -28.16 19.29 -12.49
CA ALA A 220 -29.22 18.42 -11.98
C ALA A 220 -29.07 18.10 -10.48
N ARG A 221 -27.84 18.01 -9.95
CA ARG A 221 -27.61 17.83 -8.51
C ARG A 221 -28.11 19.00 -7.68
N LEU A 222 -28.01 20.23 -8.20
CA LEU A 222 -28.47 21.43 -7.49
C LEU A 222 -29.97 21.37 -7.18
N MET A 223 -30.76 20.73 -8.04
CA MET A 223 -32.20 20.51 -7.85
C MET A 223 -32.51 19.64 -6.62
N VAL A 224 -31.60 18.74 -6.24
CA VAL A 224 -31.75 17.79 -5.12
C VAL A 224 -30.93 18.22 -3.89
N ALA A 225 -30.20 19.34 -3.97
CA ALA A 225 -29.31 19.83 -2.91
C ALA A 225 -29.99 20.05 -1.53
N PRO A 226 -31.26 20.50 -1.44
CA PRO A 226 -31.96 20.59 -0.16
C PRO A 226 -32.07 19.23 0.56
N ALA A 227 -32.41 18.17 -0.16
CA ALA A 227 -32.46 16.82 0.41
C ALA A 227 -31.07 16.33 0.86
N GLN A 228 -30.03 16.60 0.06
CA GLN A 228 -28.64 16.27 0.44
C GLN A 228 -28.22 16.95 1.74
N THR A 229 -28.66 18.19 1.94
CA THR A 229 -28.37 18.96 3.16
C THR A 229 -29.04 18.35 4.37
N VAL A 230 -30.32 17.97 4.26
CA VAL A 230 -31.07 17.31 5.35
C VAL A 230 -30.44 15.96 5.70
N VAL A 231 -30.08 15.14 4.70
CA VAL A 231 -29.42 13.85 4.92
C VAL A 231 -28.07 14.05 5.61
N ALA A 232 -27.26 15.02 5.17
CA ALA A 232 -25.99 15.33 5.82
C ALA A 232 -26.17 15.80 7.28
N ALA A 233 -27.15 16.67 7.53
CA ALA A 233 -27.46 17.18 8.87
C ALA A 233 -27.93 16.06 9.83
N ALA A 234 -28.69 15.09 9.34
CA ALA A 234 -29.17 13.96 10.14
C ALA A 234 -28.00 13.15 10.74
N GLY A 235 -26.87 13.04 10.04
CA GLY A 235 -25.67 12.38 10.56
C GLY A 235 -25.15 12.99 11.86
N ASN A 236 -25.19 14.32 11.97
CA ASN A 236 -24.72 15.08 13.14
C ASN A 236 -25.65 14.94 14.35
N VAL A 237 -26.96 14.76 14.11
CA VAL A 237 -27.97 14.60 15.18
C VAL A 237 -28.09 13.15 15.65
N LEU A 238 -27.98 12.18 14.73
CA LEU A 238 -28.16 10.76 15.05
C LEU A 238 -27.00 10.17 15.86
N LEU A 239 -25.78 10.72 15.73
CA LEU A 239 -24.60 10.18 16.41
C LEU A 239 -24.69 10.32 17.94
N PRO A 240 -24.96 11.50 18.52
CA PRO A 240 -25.17 11.64 19.97
C PRO A 240 -26.34 10.78 20.47
N ALA A 241 -27.45 10.73 19.73
CA ALA A 241 -28.63 9.96 20.10
C ALA A 241 -28.33 8.45 20.20
N PHE A 242 -27.61 7.88 19.23
CA PHE A 242 -27.23 6.46 19.28
C PHE A 242 -26.16 6.15 20.32
N ALA A 243 -25.30 7.11 20.67
CA ALA A 243 -24.31 6.95 21.72
C ALA A 243 -24.95 6.87 23.12
N ALA A 244 -26.04 7.61 23.35
CA ALA A 244 -26.76 7.63 24.63
C ALA A 244 -27.55 6.34 24.92
N ASP A 245 -28.11 5.68 23.90
CA ASP A 245 -29.20 4.72 24.09
C ASP A 245 -28.81 3.24 24.29
N GLY A 246 -27.56 2.82 24.06
CA GLY A 246 -26.99 1.51 24.45
C GLY A 246 -27.61 0.19 23.91
N THR A 247 -28.92 0.11 23.63
CA THR A 247 -29.68 -1.16 23.58
C THR A 247 -30.70 -1.28 22.42
N THR A 248 -31.07 -0.17 21.74
CA THR A 248 -32.11 -0.18 20.67
C THR A 248 -31.68 0.40 19.30
N SER A 249 -30.39 0.31 18.95
CA SER A 249 -29.81 1.09 17.84
C SER A 249 -30.24 0.65 16.43
N ALA A 250 -30.34 -0.65 16.09
CA ALA A 250 -30.58 -1.05 14.69
C ALA A 250 -32.03 -0.83 14.21
N ARG A 251 -33.04 -0.95 15.08
CA ARG A 251 -34.44 -0.68 14.70
C ARG A 251 -34.68 0.81 14.50
N ARG A 252 -34.09 1.65 15.35
CA ARG A 252 -34.14 3.11 15.17
C ARG A 252 -33.36 3.56 13.94
N ALA A 253 -32.18 2.96 13.66
CA ALA A 253 -31.44 3.21 12.43
C ALA A 253 -32.30 2.91 11.19
N ARG A 254 -33.03 1.77 11.16
CA ARG A 254 -33.96 1.45 10.06
C ARG A 254 -35.09 2.45 9.91
N ARG A 255 -35.73 2.88 11.01
CA ARG A 255 -36.78 3.90 10.99
C ARG A 255 -36.26 5.26 10.49
N ALA A 256 -35.10 5.67 10.98
CA ALA A 256 -34.43 6.90 10.53
C ALA A 256 -34.08 6.83 9.04
N SER A 257 -33.57 5.69 8.55
CA SER A 257 -33.30 5.48 7.12
C SER A 257 -34.59 5.60 6.30
N ALA A 258 -35.69 4.96 6.73
CA ALA A 258 -36.96 5.04 6.04
C ALA A 258 -37.52 6.47 5.98
N ALA A 259 -37.43 7.23 7.07
CA ALA A 259 -37.85 8.63 7.10
C ALA A 259 -37.01 9.52 6.18
N LEU A 260 -35.68 9.36 6.19
CA LEU A 260 -34.77 10.12 5.31
C LEU A 260 -34.96 9.74 3.83
N ILE A 261 -35.19 8.47 3.52
CA ILE A 261 -35.53 8.02 2.17
C ILE A 261 -36.85 8.65 1.73
N GLY A 262 -37.90 8.59 2.55
CA GLY A 262 -39.20 9.20 2.24
C GLY A 262 -39.09 10.69 1.95
N ALA A 263 -38.38 11.45 2.80
CA ALA A 263 -38.13 12.87 2.56
C ALA A 263 -37.34 13.11 1.26
N THR A 264 -36.33 12.28 0.97
CA THR A 264 -35.52 12.39 -0.25
C THR A 264 -36.34 12.08 -1.51
N VAL A 265 -37.21 11.07 -1.46
CA VAL A 265 -38.11 10.72 -2.57
C VAL A 265 -39.11 11.83 -2.84
N LEU A 266 -39.70 12.44 -1.80
CA LEU A 266 -40.61 13.57 -1.95
C LEU A 266 -39.93 14.77 -2.62
N VAL A 267 -38.75 15.15 -2.15
CA VAL A 267 -37.97 16.24 -2.75
C VAL A 267 -37.52 15.90 -4.18
N GLY A 268 -37.10 14.66 -4.43
CA GLY A 268 -36.71 14.21 -5.77
C GLY A 268 -37.88 14.17 -6.76
N ALA A 269 -39.05 13.74 -6.32
CA ALA A 269 -40.28 13.75 -7.13
C ALA A 269 -40.71 15.18 -7.46
N ALA A 270 -40.71 16.09 -6.47
CA ALA A 270 -40.96 17.50 -6.70
C ALA A 270 -39.95 18.12 -7.67
N ALA A 271 -38.66 17.82 -7.51
CA ALA A 271 -37.62 18.27 -8.42
C ALA A 271 -37.83 17.76 -9.86
N LEU A 272 -38.25 16.50 -10.03
CA LEU A 272 -38.55 15.90 -11.34
C LEU A 272 -39.78 16.50 -12.03
N LEU A 273 -40.85 16.76 -11.26
CA LEU A 273 -42.08 17.38 -11.78
C LEU A 273 -41.86 18.83 -12.19
N LEU A 274 -40.99 19.55 -11.48
CA LEU A 274 -40.76 20.97 -11.66
C LEU A 274 -39.52 21.29 -12.52
N VAL A 275 -38.82 20.29 -13.11
CA VAL A 275 -37.53 20.51 -13.82
C VAL A 275 -37.60 21.67 -14.80
N GLY A 276 -38.64 21.81 -15.62
CA GLY A 276 -38.73 22.89 -16.62
C GLY A 276 -38.68 24.30 -16.00
N PRO A 277 -39.78 24.77 -15.37
CA PRO A 277 -39.84 26.12 -14.81
C PRO A 277 -38.79 26.36 -13.71
N PHE A 278 -38.40 25.31 -12.98
CA PHE A 278 -37.46 25.43 -11.88
C PHE A 278 -36.00 25.40 -12.35
N ALA A 279 -35.65 24.73 -13.46
CA ALA A 279 -34.29 24.78 -14.00
C ALA A 279 -33.95 26.19 -14.52
N ASP A 280 -34.88 26.85 -15.21
CA ASP A 280 -34.68 28.23 -15.69
C ASP A 280 -34.49 29.22 -14.53
N LEU A 281 -35.20 28.99 -13.42
CA LEU A 281 -35.05 29.80 -12.22
C LEU A 281 -33.72 29.52 -11.49
N VAL A 282 -33.33 28.26 -11.35
CA VAL A 282 -32.24 27.80 -10.48
C VAL A 282 -30.87 27.84 -11.18
N VAL A 283 -30.82 27.45 -12.45
CA VAL A 283 -29.61 27.26 -13.26
C VAL A 283 -29.53 28.27 -14.41
N GLY A 284 -30.65 28.85 -14.84
CA GLY A 284 -30.71 29.82 -15.94
C GLY A 284 -30.84 29.16 -17.32
N PRO A 285 -31.18 29.93 -18.37
CA PRO A 285 -31.52 29.40 -19.70
C PRO A 285 -30.32 28.81 -20.46
N GLY A 286 -29.09 29.05 -20.00
CA GLY A 286 -27.86 28.63 -20.69
C GLY A 286 -27.36 27.22 -20.36
N VAL A 287 -28.04 26.46 -19.50
CA VAL A 287 -27.62 25.12 -19.07
C VAL A 287 -28.81 24.17 -19.07
N GLU A 288 -28.79 23.20 -19.98
CA GLU A 288 -29.79 22.13 -20.00
C GLU A 288 -29.66 21.20 -18.79
N VAL A 289 -30.80 20.86 -18.17
CA VAL A 289 -30.86 19.96 -17.01
C VAL A 289 -31.59 18.67 -17.40
N PRO A 290 -30.86 17.56 -17.66
CA PRO A 290 -31.49 16.29 -18.03
C PRO A 290 -32.32 15.71 -16.88
N ARG A 291 -33.58 15.35 -17.14
CA ARG A 291 -34.46 14.67 -16.16
C ARG A 291 -33.85 13.37 -15.65
N THR A 292 -33.13 12.66 -16.50
CA THR A 292 -32.42 11.42 -16.16
C THR A 292 -31.30 11.66 -15.14
N ALA A 293 -30.57 12.78 -15.21
CA ALA A 293 -29.58 13.14 -14.19
C ALA A 293 -30.23 13.51 -12.85
N VAL A 294 -31.38 14.21 -12.88
CA VAL A 294 -32.13 14.53 -11.65
C VAL A 294 -32.53 13.24 -10.95
N LEU A 295 -33.12 12.29 -11.70
CA LEU A 295 -33.48 10.97 -11.19
C LEU A 295 -32.25 10.22 -10.64
N ALA A 296 -31.12 10.25 -11.36
CA ALA A 296 -29.89 9.61 -10.94
C ALA A 296 -29.35 10.18 -9.61
N TRP A 297 -29.37 11.51 -9.43
CA TRP A 297 -28.96 12.16 -8.18
C TRP A 297 -29.95 11.92 -7.04
N SER A 298 -31.26 11.85 -7.34
CA SER A 298 -32.28 11.46 -6.35
C SER A 298 -32.05 10.03 -5.87
N ALA A 299 -31.76 9.09 -6.77
CA ALA A 299 -31.41 7.71 -6.43
C ALA A 299 -30.15 7.63 -5.56
N TYR A 300 -29.10 8.38 -5.91
CA TYR A 300 -27.88 8.47 -5.11
C TYR A 300 -28.14 9.05 -3.70
N CYS A 301 -28.96 10.10 -3.60
CA CYS A 301 -29.34 10.68 -2.31
C CYS A 301 -30.16 9.69 -1.45
N CYS A 302 -31.04 8.90 -2.07
CA CYS A 302 -31.78 7.83 -1.37
C CYS A 302 -30.82 6.75 -0.84
N ALA A 303 -29.81 6.37 -1.64
CA ALA A 303 -28.80 5.41 -1.22
C ALA A 303 -27.97 5.92 -0.03
N LEU A 304 -27.63 7.21 -0.02
CA LEU A 304 -26.99 7.87 1.13
C LEU A 304 -27.89 7.85 2.37
N ALA A 305 -29.16 8.21 2.22
CA ALA A 305 -30.16 8.18 3.29
C ALA A 305 -30.36 6.77 3.88
N ALA A 306 -30.29 5.74 3.02
CA ALA A 306 -30.40 4.34 3.44
C ALA A 306 -29.24 3.92 4.36
N GLY A 307 -28.00 4.26 4.00
CA GLY A 307 -26.80 3.78 4.70
C GLY A 307 -26.38 4.61 5.92
N LEU A 308 -26.66 5.91 5.93
CA LEU A 308 -26.13 6.85 6.92
C LEU A 308 -26.51 6.47 8.38
N PRO A 309 -27.79 6.22 8.73
CA PRO A 309 -28.14 5.87 10.12
C PRO A 309 -27.50 4.58 10.62
N ALA A 310 -27.35 3.55 9.76
CA ALA A 310 -26.69 2.30 10.13
C ALA A 310 -25.18 2.48 10.34
N ALA A 311 -24.54 3.28 9.49
CA ALA A 311 -23.14 3.67 9.67
C ALA A 311 -22.95 4.38 11.01
N THR A 312 -23.79 5.38 11.30
CA THR A 312 -23.74 6.16 12.55
C THR A 312 -23.95 5.29 13.78
N ALA A 313 -24.89 4.34 13.73
CA ALA A 313 -25.10 3.34 14.79
C ALA A 313 -23.87 2.46 15.07
N LEU A 314 -23.18 2.02 14.02
CA LEU A 314 -21.95 1.23 14.13
C LEU A 314 -20.77 2.05 14.66
N VAL A 315 -20.68 3.33 14.25
CA VAL A 315 -19.66 4.27 14.77
C VAL A 315 -19.86 4.52 16.26
N ALA A 316 -21.10 4.75 16.72
CA ALA A 316 -21.42 4.90 18.15
C ALA A 316 -20.97 3.68 18.99
N ARG A 317 -20.87 2.50 18.37
CA ARG A 317 -20.39 1.25 18.98
C ARG A 317 -18.90 0.98 18.81
N ARG A 318 -18.13 2.00 18.42
CA ARG A 318 -16.69 1.90 18.14
C ARG A 318 -16.34 0.87 17.06
N ARG A 319 -17.28 0.55 16.14
CA ARG A 319 -17.04 -0.34 14.99
C ARG A 319 -16.63 0.42 13.72
N THR A 320 -15.97 1.57 13.87
CA THR A 320 -15.55 2.50 12.80
C THR A 320 -14.79 1.80 11.66
N ARG A 321 -13.94 0.82 11.96
CA ARG A 321 -13.21 0.02 10.95
C ARG A 321 -14.15 -0.75 10.01
N THR A 322 -15.27 -1.24 10.54
CA THR A 322 -16.25 -1.99 9.74
C THR A 322 -16.97 -1.06 8.77
N VAL A 323 -17.29 0.15 9.22
CA VAL A 323 -17.91 1.19 8.39
C VAL A 323 -16.96 1.65 7.29
N PHE A 324 -15.68 1.88 7.64
CA PHE A 324 -14.64 2.21 6.66
C PHE A 324 -14.49 1.13 5.58
N LEU A 325 -14.38 -0.15 5.96
CA LEU A 325 -14.26 -1.25 4.98
C LEU A 325 -15.49 -1.37 4.07
N ALA A 326 -16.69 -1.15 4.61
CA ALA A 326 -17.91 -1.14 3.80
C ALA A 326 -17.91 0.01 2.78
N TRP A 327 -17.48 1.21 3.19
CA TRP A 327 -17.37 2.36 2.29
C TRP A 327 -16.21 2.25 1.31
N LEU A 328 -15.14 1.52 1.65
CA LEU A 328 -14.05 1.26 0.72
C LEU A 328 -14.49 0.29 -0.38
N GLY A 329 -15.22 -0.76 -0.01
CA GLY A 329 -15.84 -1.67 -0.99
C GLY A 329 -16.81 -0.93 -1.91
N ASP A 330 -17.66 -0.08 -1.34
CA ASP A 330 -18.54 0.84 -2.08
C ASP A 330 -17.77 1.71 -3.08
N ALA A 331 -16.71 2.39 -2.65
CA ALA A 331 -15.93 3.25 -3.54
C ALA A 331 -15.30 2.47 -4.71
N LEU A 332 -14.77 1.26 -4.46
CA LEU A 332 -14.19 0.42 -5.52
C LEU A 332 -15.24 -0.03 -6.54
N VAL A 333 -16.41 -0.49 -6.06
CA VAL A 333 -17.53 -0.87 -6.93
C VAL A 333 -18.06 0.36 -7.69
N GLY A 334 -18.18 1.50 -7.01
CA GLY A 334 -18.64 2.76 -7.58
C GLY A 334 -17.75 3.24 -8.73
N VAL A 335 -16.42 3.27 -8.54
CA VAL A 335 -15.49 3.62 -9.62
C VAL A 335 -15.59 2.64 -10.79
N THR A 336 -15.71 1.34 -10.51
CA THR A 336 -15.87 0.32 -11.56
C THR A 336 -17.14 0.56 -12.38
N LEU A 337 -18.28 0.82 -11.71
CA LEU A 337 -19.55 1.13 -12.37
C LEU A 337 -19.50 2.45 -13.14
N VAL A 338 -18.82 3.48 -12.62
CA VAL A 338 -18.60 4.74 -13.35
C VAL A 338 -17.87 4.47 -14.67
N VAL A 339 -16.78 3.69 -14.65
CA VAL A 339 -16.02 3.36 -15.86
C VAL A 339 -16.88 2.58 -16.85
N VAL A 340 -17.64 1.58 -16.39
CA VAL A 340 -18.54 0.79 -17.26
C VAL A 340 -19.64 1.66 -17.88
N ILE A 341 -20.29 2.54 -17.11
CA ILE A 341 -21.35 3.43 -17.60
C ILE A 341 -20.80 4.44 -18.61
N LEU A 342 -19.60 4.98 -18.36
CA LEU A 342 -18.93 5.90 -19.29
C LEU A 342 -18.52 5.18 -20.59
N ALA A 343 -17.99 3.96 -20.49
CA ALA A 343 -17.65 3.14 -21.66
C ALA A 343 -18.89 2.78 -22.49
N ALA A 344 -20.07 2.67 -21.86
CA ALA A 344 -21.35 2.46 -22.52
C ALA A 344 -21.97 3.75 -23.10
N GLY A 345 -21.32 4.91 -23.00
CA GLY A 345 -21.80 6.16 -23.57
C GLY A 345 -22.94 6.84 -22.79
N HIS A 346 -23.10 6.55 -21.49
CA HIS A 346 -24.19 7.08 -20.67
C HIS A 346 -23.71 7.96 -19.50
N PRO A 347 -22.98 9.08 -19.74
CA PRO A 347 -22.39 9.90 -18.68
C PRO A 347 -23.40 10.49 -17.69
N VAL A 348 -24.62 10.75 -18.15
CA VAL A 348 -25.73 11.29 -17.34
C VAL A 348 -26.23 10.28 -16.29
N ALA A 349 -26.01 8.97 -16.52
CA ALA A 349 -26.42 7.89 -15.63
C ALA A 349 -25.37 7.54 -14.56
N VAL A 350 -24.18 8.16 -14.58
CA VAL A 350 -23.10 7.86 -13.63
C VAL A 350 -23.53 7.90 -12.15
N PRO A 351 -24.37 8.86 -11.69
CA PRO A 351 -24.84 8.86 -10.30
C PRO A 351 -25.66 7.60 -9.93
N VAL A 352 -26.28 6.92 -10.89
CA VAL A 352 -26.96 5.62 -10.65
C VAL A 352 -25.95 4.54 -10.29
N GLY A 353 -24.82 4.46 -10.98
CA GLY A 353 -23.75 3.51 -10.65
C GLY A 353 -23.22 3.73 -9.23
N LEU A 354 -23.03 4.99 -8.84
CA LEU A 354 -22.68 5.36 -7.46
C LEU A 354 -23.79 4.99 -6.46
N ALA A 355 -25.06 5.15 -6.83
CA ALA A 355 -26.20 4.78 -5.99
C ALA A 355 -26.27 3.26 -5.75
N VAL A 356 -26.04 2.44 -6.78
CA VAL A 356 -26.04 0.97 -6.69
C VAL A 356 -24.95 0.49 -5.74
N ALA A 357 -23.72 0.98 -5.91
CA ALA A 357 -22.62 0.68 -5.01
C ALA A 357 -22.98 1.05 -3.56
N ARG A 358 -23.57 2.25 -3.38
CA ARG A 358 -23.90 2.78 -2.05
C ARG A 358 -25.00 1.99 -1.38
N LEU A 359 -26.02 1.54 -2.12
CA LEU A 359 -27.08 0.65 -1.63
C LEU A 359 -26.51 -0.71 -1.17
N GLY A 360 -25.58 -1.28 -1.94
CA GLY A 360 -24.89 -2.52 -1.54
C GLY A 360 -24.21 -2.38 -0.18
N SER A 361 -23.51 -1.27 0.04
CA SER A 361 -22.89 -0.97 1.34
C SER A 361 -23.91 -0.70 2.44
N ALA A 362 -25.01 0.00 2.14
CA ALA A 362 -26.08 0.29 3.10
C ALA A 362 -26.71 -1.00 3.63
N LEU A 363 -27.03 -1.95 2.74
CA LEU A 363 -27.57 -3.27 3.12
C LEU A 363 -26.60 -4.02 4.02
N CYS A 364 -25.33 -4.06 3.65
CA CYS A 364 -24.27 -4.68 4.47
C CYS A 364 -24.20 -4.05 5.86
N LEU A 365 -24.25 -2.72 5.97
CA LEU A 365 -24.21 -2.00 7.24
C LEU A 365 -25.43 -2.30 8.12
N HIS A 366 -26.63 -2.38 7.55
CA HIS A 366 -27.85 -2.77 8.29
C HIS A 366 -27.77 -4.21 8.82
N VAL A 367 -27.27 -5.15 8.02
CA VAL A 367 -27.03 -6.54 8.46
C VAL A 367 -26.03 -6.57 9.60
N LEU A 368 -24.92 -5.84 9.49
CA LEU A 368 -23.90 -5.79 10.53
C LEU A 368 -24.39 -5.12 11.83
N ALA A 369 -25.21 -4.07 11.71
CA ALA A 369 -25.84 -3.42 12.85
C ALA A 369 -26.81 -4.38 13.57
N SER A 370 -27.60 -5.16 12.83
CA SER A 370 -28.51 -6.16 13.42
C SER A 370 -27.79 -7.30 14.14
N ARG A 371 -26.72 -7.86 13.55
CA ARG A 371 -25.89 -8.89 14.19
C ARG A 371 -25.21 -8.38 15.48
N ALA A 372 -24.81 -7.11 15.49
CA ALA A 372 -24.25 -6.48 16.69
C ALA A 372 -25.29 -6.35 17.81
N ASP A 373 -26.57 -6.07 17.48
CA ASP A 373 -27.68 -6.05 18.44
C ASP A 373 -27.94 -7.43 19.06
N GLU A 374 -27.96 -8.48 18.24
CA GLU A 374 -28.17 -9.86 18.72
C GLU A 374 -27.08 -10.33 19.69
N GLN A 375 -25.81 -10.05 19.38
CA GLN A 375 -24.67 -10.37 20.24
C GLN A 375 -24.75 -9.66 21.61
N CYS A 376 -25.30 -8.44 21.65
CA CYS A 376 -25.45 -7.70 22.89
C CYS A 376 -26.59 -8.27 23.76
N ARG A 377 -27.71 -8.64 23.12
CA ARG A 377 -28.87 -9.26 23.78
C ARG A 377 -28.56 -10.67 24.31
N SER A 378 -27.76 -11.46 23.60
CA SER A 378 -27.37 -12.80 24.08
C SER A 378 -26.46 -12.72 25.31
N ARG A 379 -25.52 -11.75 25.34
CA ARG A 379 -24.67 -11.48 26.50
C ARG A 379 -25.45 -11.00 27.72
N SER A 380 -26.45 -10.13 27.56
CA SER A 380 -27.29 -9.70 28.68
C SER A 380 -28.17 -10.85 29.20
N ARG A 381 -28.76 -11.66 28.31
CA ARG A 381 -29.54 -12.84 28.69
C ARG A 381 -28.71 -13.89 29.43
N HIS A 382 -27.47 -14.14 29.01
CA HIS A 382 -26.56 -15.05 29.73
C HIS A 382 -26.17 -14.51 31.12
N ARG A 383 -26.01 -13.18 31.27
CA ARG A 383 -25.77 -12.55 32.57
C ARG A 383 -26.94 -12.66 33.54
N HIS A 384 -28.18 -12.63 33.04
CA HIS A 384 -29.37 -12.78 33.88
C HIS A 384 -29.73 -14.25 34.18
N ARG A 385 -29.29 -15.22 33.37
CA ARG A 385 -29.55 -16.66 33.62
C ARG A 385 -28.57 -17.34 34.59
N HIS A 386 -27.43 -16.73 34.91
CA HIS A 386 -26.51 -17.21 35.95
C HIS A 386 -26.14 -16.09 36.92
N PRO A 387 -26.93 -15.85 37.99
CA PRO A 387 -26.62 -14.83 38.99
C PRO A 387 -25.42 -15.16 39.91
N GLY A 388 -24.77 -16.33 39.73
CA GLY A 388 -23.92 -16.94 40.76
C GLY A 388 -22.48 -17.23 40.36
N TRP A 389 -21.79 -16.34 39.63
CA TRP A 389 -20.31 -16.44 39.52
C TRP A 389 -19.65 -15.07 39.48
N THR A 390 -19.65 -14.42 40.66
CA THR A 390 -18.72 -13.35 40.99
C THR A 390 -17.31 -13.93 41.07
N ARG A 391 -16.47 -13.61 40.08
CA ARG A 391 -15.03 -13.87 40.16
C ARG A 391 -14.42 -12.94 41.21
N SER A 392 -14.13 -13.50 42.38
CA SER A 392 -13.02 -13.06 43.20
C SER A 392 -11.72 -13.25 42.41
N ARG A 393 -11.04 -12.13 42.12
CA ARG A 393 -9.60 -12.14 41.85
C ARG A 393 -9.02 -10.76 42.15
N THR A 394 -9.05 -10.41 43.43
CA THR A 394 -7.90 -9.79 44.07
C THR A 394 -6.75 -10.79 44.05
N GLY A 395 -5.59 -10.35 43.60
CA GLY A 395 -4.42 -11.19 43.41
C GLY A 395 -3.24 -10.31 43.00
N ALA A 396 -2.79 -9.51 43.96
CA ALA A 396 -1.57 -8.75 43.92
C ALA A 396 -0.41 -9.64 43.42
N ARG A 397 0.26 -9.19 42.36
CA ARG A 397 1.56 -9.77 41.98
C ARG A 397 2.60 -9.24 42.96
N SER A 398 2.99 -10.10 43.90
CA SER A 398 4.19 -9.93 44.71
C SER A 398 5.42 -9.94 43.79
N LEU A 399 6.16 -8.83 43.80
CA LEU A 399 7.53 -8.76 43.35
C LEU A 399 8.38 -9.70 44.23
N ARG A 400 9.06 -10.68 43.61
CA ARG A 400 10.19 -11.37 44.24
C ARG A 400 11.49 -10.69 43.77
N PRO A 401 12.47 -10.44 44.65
CA PRO A 401 13.78 -9.93 44.27
C PRO A 401 14.62 -11.04 43.61
N PRO A 402 15.66 -10.69 42.82
CA PRO A 402 16.58 -11.68 42.27
C PRO A 402 17.48 -12.23 43.39
N GLY A 403 17.42 -13.56 43.56
CA GLY A 403 18.34 -14.29 44.42
C GLY A 403 19.74 -14.34 43.81
N THR A 404 20.69 -13.94 44.63
CA THR A 404 22.13 -14.19 44.54
C THR A 404 22.42 -15.69 44.47
N VAL A 405 23.23 -16.10 43.49
CA VAL A 405 24.03 -17.34 43.57
C VAL A 405 25.45 -16.98 43.17
N ALA A 406 26.31 -16.88 44.18
CA ALA A 406 27.75 -17.04 44.07
C ALA A 406 28.10 -18.43 44.61
N GLY A 407 29.05 -19.13 44.00
CA GLY A 407 29.57 -20.39 44.55
C GLY A 407 30.26 -21.32 43.56
N ALA A 408 31.49 -20.95 43.18
CA ALA A 408 32.69 -21.76 42.92
C ALA A 408 32.62 -23.22 42.44
N GLY A 409 33.46 -23.52 41.43
CA GLY A 409 33.91 -24.87 41.09
C GLY A 409 34.88 -24.85 39.92
N ALA A 410 36.18 -24.76 40.21
CA ALA A 410 37.29 -24.78 39.28
C ALA A 410 37.46 -26.14 38.56
N GLY A 411 38.05 -26.13 37.36
CA GLY A 411 38.46 -27.34 36.66
C GLY A 411 39.13 -27.04 35.32
N ALA A 412 40.46 -27.04 35.34
CA ALA A 412 41.35 -26.82 34.20
C ALA A 412 41.19 -27.86 33.08
N GLY A 413 41.54 -27.46 31.86
CA GLY A 413 41.59 -28.36 30.70
C GLY A 413 41.94 -27.69 29.38
N ALA A 414 43.00 -26.86 29.37
CA ALA A 414 43.62 -26.40 28.14
C ALA A 414 44.42 -27.55 27.50
N GLY A 415 43.73 -28.41 26.75
CA GLY A 415 44.34 -29.43 25.89
C GLY A 415 44.57 -28.88 24.49
N ALA A 416 45.67 -28.15 24.31
CA ALA A 416 46.21 -27.86 22.99
C ALA A 416 46.72 -29.16 22.36
N SER A 417 45.92 -29.77 21.49
CA SER A 417 46.41 -30.80 20.56
C SER A 417 46.79 -30.12 19.25
N ALA A 418 48.10 -29.92 19.10
CA ALA A 418 48.75 -29.62 17.84
C ALA A 418 48.60 -30.85 16.93
N GLY A 419 47.60 -30.81 16.05
CA GLY A 419 47.43 -31.77 14.95
C GLY A 419 48.08 -31.24 13.68
N ALA A 420 49.13 -31.91 13.23
CA ALA A 420 49.93 -31.63 12.05
C ALA A 420 49.08 -31.30 10.80
N GLY A 421 49.49 -30.24 10.11
CA GLY A 421 48.81 -29.67 8.96
C GLY A 421 48.88 -30.55 7.71
N ALA A 422 47.77 -31.20 7.41
CA ALA A 422 47.34 -31.28 6.02
C ALA A 422 46.60 -29.97 5.71
N ARG A 423 47.20 -29.08 4.90
CA ARG A 423 46.51 -27.89 4.36
C ARG A 423 45.30 -28.36 3.55
N ARG A 424 44.17 -28.58 4.21
CA ARG A 424 42.88 -28.83 3.56
C ARG A 424 42.53 -27.56 2.79
N LEU A 425 42.54 -27.64 1.46
CA LEU A 425 42.04 -26.58 0.58
C LEU A 425 40.68 -26.07 1.12
N PRO A 426 40.48 -24.75 1.24
CA PRO A 426 39.28 -24.19 1.85
C PRO A 426 38.03 -24.64 1.08
N ARG A 427 37.06 -25.20 1.80
CA ARG A 427 35.75 -25.58 1.24
C ARG A 427 35.00 -24.31 0.83
N LEU A 428 34.51 -24.24 -0.41
CA LEU A 428 33.59 -23.16 -0.83
C LEU A 428 32.22 -23.32 -0.16
N LEU A 429 31.70 -24.55 -0.06
CA LEU A 429 30.52 -24.89 0.74
C LEU A 429 30.68 -26.30 1.35
N PRO A 430 30.33 -26.55 2.63
CA PRO A 430 29.95 -25.57 3.65
C PRO A 430 31.16 -24.73 4.08
N SER A 431 30.98 -23.41 4.11
CA SER A 431 31.99 -22.42 4.51
C SER A 431 31.38 -21.45 5.52
N PRO A 432 32.14 -20.96 6.52
CA PRO A 432 31.67 -19.88 7.38
C PRO A 432 31.56 -18.53 6.64
N ASN A 433 32.20 -18.40 5.46
CA ASN A 433 32.14 -17.17 4.68
C ASN A 433 30.75 -16.97 4.06
N ARG A 434 30.07 -15.89 4.48
CA ARG A 434 28.74 -15.49 3.98
C ARG A 434 28.74 -15.07 2.50
N TRP A 435 29.88 -14.75 1.92
CA TRP A 435 29.98 -14.33 0.52
C TRP A 435 30.26 -15.48 -0.44
N ALA A 436 30.48 -16.70 0.06
CA ALA A 436 30.89 -17.84 -0.77
C ALA A 436 29.87 -18.17 -1.88
N LEU A 437 28.56 -18.07 -1.61
CA LEU A 437 27.54 -18.29 -2.63
C LEU A 437 27.48 -17.12 -3.64
N ALA A 438 27.69 -15.88 -3.19
CA ALA A 438 27.76 -14.71 -4.06
C ALA A 438 28.92 -14.80 -5.06
N ALA A 439 30.09 -15.28 -4.59
CA ALA A 439 31.28 -15.48 -5.40
C ALA A 439 31.11 -16.55 -6.50
N VAL A 440 30.08 -17.41 -6.41
CA VAL A 440 29.75 -18.39 -7.44
C VAL A 440 28.65 -17.87 -8.38
N VAL A 441 27.59 -17.28 -7.83
CA VAL A 441 26.40 -16.89 -8.60
C VAL A 441 26.60 -15.59 -9.38
N LEU A 442 27.22 -14.58 -8.79
CA LEU A 442 27.37 -13.27 -9.45
C LEU A 442 28.26 -13.34 -10.70
N PRO A 443 29.39 -14.06 -10.74
CA PRO A 443 30.15 -14.22 -11.97
C PRO A 443 29.35 -14.82 -13.12
N LEU A 444 28.45 -15.78 -12.85
CA LEU A 444 27.57 -16.34 -13.90
C LEU A 444 26.63 -15.27 -14.47
N MET A 445 26.05 -14.43 -13.62
CA MET A 445 25.17 -13.32 -14.02
C MET A 445 25.94 -12.29 -14.86
N LEU A 446 27.09 -11.84 -14.35
CA LEU A 446 27.93 -10.84 -15.02
C LEU A 446 28.44 -11.35 -16.37
N ALA A 447 28.99 -12.57 -16.44
CA ALA A 447 29.51 -13.13 -17.68
C ALA A 447 28.42 -13.31 -18.76
N SER A 448 27.20 -13.65 -18.34
CA SER A 448 26.08 -13.85 -19.25
C SER A 448 25.60 -12.55 -19.88
N ASP A 449 25.34 -11.53 -19.06
CA ASP A 449 24.59 -10.35 -19.49
C ASP A 449 25.47 -9.12 -19.75
N TYR A 450 26.60 -8.96 -19.06
CA TYR A 450 27.44 -7.75 -19.15
C TYR A 450 28.35 -7.89 -20.37
N LYS A 451 28.19 -6.98 -21.34
CA LYS A 451 28.95 -7.03 -22.59
C LYS A 451 29.82 -5.78 -22.71
N VAL A 452 31.08 -5.95 -23.11
CA VAL A 452 32.01 -4.81 -23.27
C VAL A 452 31.97 -4.27 -24.71
N ARG A 453 31.31 -4.98 -25.64
CA ARG A 453 31.14 -4.58 -27.04
C ARG A 453 29.83 -5.08 -27.65
N LEU A 454 29.39 -4.44 -28.73
CA LEU A 454 28.29 -4.89 -29.58
C LEU A 454 28.77 -5.90 -30.63
N ARG A 455 27.97 -6.91 -30.94
CA ARG A 455 28.22 -7.88 -32.05
C ARG A 455 27.18 -7.68 -33.14
N GLY A 456 27.54 -7.98 -34.40
CA GLY A 456 26.60 -8.02 -35.51
C GLY A 456 25.51 -9.09 -35.30
N LYS A 457 24.32 -8.89 -35.88
CA LYS A 457 23.15 -9.77 -35.68
C LYS A 457 23.44 -11.23 -36.11
N GLU A 458 24.05 -11.43 -37.28
CA GLU A 458 24.41 -12.77 -37.82
C GLU A 458 25.48 -13.50 -36.98
N ALA A 459 26.38 -12.77 -36.33
CA ALA A 459 27.37 -13.34 -35.42
C ALA A 459 26.76 -13.83 -34.09
N THR A 460 25.49 -13.49 -33.82
CA THR A 460 24.79 -13.84 -32.58
C THR A 460 24.08 -15.21 -32.67
N THR A 461 23.75 -15.67 -33.88
CA THR A 461 23.08 -16.95 -34.16
C THR A 461 23.99 -18.01 -34.81
N SER A 462 25.06 -17.60 -35.50
CA SER A 462 26.00 -18.51 -36.20
C SER A 462 26.90 -19.35 -35.30
N GLY A 463 26.92 -19.10 -33.98
CA GLY A 463 27.73 -19.88 -33.03
C GLY A 463 29.24 -19.62 -33.10
N GLN A 464 29.70 -18.61 -33.85
CA GLN A 464 31.13 -18.25 -33.88
C GLN A 464 31.61 -17.77 -32.50
N ALA A 465 32.56 -18.50 -31.91
CA ALA A 465 33.16 -18.18 -30.62
C ALA A 465 34.18 -17.04 -30.76
N ASP A 466 33.92 -15.93 -30.08
CA ASP A 466 34.88 -14.85 -29.90
C ASP A 466 35.52 -14.93 -28.50
N LEU A 467 36.54 -14.11 -28.25
CA LEU A 467 37.24 -14.07 -26.95
C LEU A 467 36.28 -13.85 -25.76
N PHE A 468 35.16 -13.15 -25.96
CA PHE A 468 34.17 -12.87 -24.91
C PHE A 468 33.25 -14.06 -24.63
N ILE A 469 32.84 -14.81 -25.66
CA ILE A 469 32.17 -16.10 -25.48
C ILE A 469 33.11 -17.08 -24.81
N LEU A 470 34.38 -17.14 -25.21
CA LEU A 470 35.37 -18.00 -24.56
C LEU A 470 35.55 -17.63 -23.08
N ALA A 471 35.57 -16.33 -22.75
CA ALA A 471 35.58 -15.87 -21.36
C ALA A 471 34.30 -16.25 -20.61
N GLU A 472 33.11 -16.11 -21.22
CA GLU A 472 31.84 -16.56 -20.65
C GLU A 472 31.90 -18.07 -20.36
N MET A 473 32.31 -18.88 -21.33
CA MET A 473 32.47 -20.34 -21.17
C MET A 473 33.51 -20.69 -20.10
N ALA A 474 34.62 -19.96 -20.01
CA ALA A 474 35.64 -20.17 -18.98
C ALA A 474 35.12 -19.89 -17.58
N VAL A 475 34.29 -18.85 -17.40
CA VAL A 475 33.62 -18.58 -16.10
C VAL A 475 32.68 -19.72 -15.73
N TYR A 476 31.85 -20.18 -16.68
CA TYR A 476 30.95 -21.31 -16.45
C TYR A 476 31.71 -22.61 -16.16
N ALA A 477 32.79 -22.90 -16.88
CA ALA A 477 33.64 -24.06 -16.65
C ALA A 477 34.31 -24.01 -15.26
N THR A 478 34.81 -22.83 -14.86
CA THR A 478 35.41 -22.61 -13.53
C THR A 478 34.40 -22.90 -12.42
N VAL A 479 33.16 -22.40 -12.57
CA VAL A 479 32.08 -22.71 -11.63
C VAL A 479 31.73 -24.20 -11.64
N GLY A 480 31.72 -24.84 -12.81
CA GLY A 480 31.55 -26.29 -12.96
C GLY A 480 32.59 -27.08 -12.15
N VAL A 481 33.87 -26.75 -12.29
CA VAL A 481 34.97 -27.36 -11.52
C VAL A 481 34.77 -27.14 -10.02
N VAL A 482 34.42 -25.92 -9.61
CA VAL A 482 34.12 -25.59 -8.20
C VAL A 482 32.98 -26.46 -7.65
N LEU A 483 31.90 -26.64 -8.41
CA LEU A 483 30.77 -27.49 -8.00
C LEU A 483 31.15 -28.96 -7.92
N LEU A 484 31.89 -29.48 -8.91
CA LEU A 484 32.38 -30.86 -8.91
C LEU A 484 33.24 -31.15 -7.68
N LEU A 485 34.20 -30.27 -7.37
CA LEU A 485 35.03 -30.38 -6.18
C LEU A 485 34.24 -30.30 -4.87
N THR A 486 33.13 -29.55 -4.87
CA THR A 486 32.24 -29.40 -3.71
C THR A 486 31.34 -30.63 -3.52
N VAL A 487 30.80 -31.20 -4.60
CA VAL A 487 29.86 -32.34 -4.58
C VAL A 487 30.58 -33.67 -4.39
N ALA A 488 31.71 -33.89 -5.09
CA ALA A 488 32.48 -35.14 -5.03
C ALA A 488 33.05 -35.44 -3.62
N ARG A 489 33.14 -34.42 -2.75
CA ARG A 489 33.73 -34.52 -1.41
C ARG A 489 32.70 -34.53 -0.28
N ALA A 490 31.40 -34.62 -0.60
CA ALA A 490 30.31 -34.57 0.36
C ALA A 490 29.68 -35.96 0.58
N PRO A 491 29.33 -36.34 1.83
CA PRO A 491 28.75 -37.65 2.11
C PRO A 491 27.41 -37.83 1.39
N ALA A 492 27.30 -38.94 0.65
CA ALA A 492 26.19 -39.26 -0.24
C ALA A 492 24.98 -39.80 0.52
N GLN A 493 24.18 -38.94 1.18
CA GLN A 493 22.95 -39.43 1.83
C GLN A 493 21.94 -38.34 2.19
N ARG A 494 21.45 -37.55 1.21
CA ARG A 494 20.31 -36.64 1.45
C ARG A 494 19.36 -36.61 0.27
N ARG A 495 18.07 -36.87 0.54
CA ARG A 495 16.99 -36.74 -0.45
C ARG A 495 16.88 -35.30 -0.94
N ASN A 496 16.78 -35.12 -2.25
CA ASN A 496 16.57 -33.81 -2.87
C ASN A 496 15.16 -33.28 -2.57
N ALA A 497 15.03 -31.98 -2.37
CA ALA A 497 13.71 -31.34 -2.31
C ALA A 497 13.01 -31.49 -3.66
N THR A 498 11.69 -31.72 -3.65
CA THR A 498 10.87 -31.91 -4.87
C THR A 498 11.09 -30.80 -5.90
N VAL A 499 11.22 -29.55 -5.46
CA VAL A 499 11.46 -28.40 -6.34
C VAL A 499 12.80 -28.51 -7.10
N VAL A 500 13.84 -29.04 -6.46
CA VAL A 500 15.15 -29.27 -7.10
C VAL A 500 15.05 -30.43 -8.11
N VAL A 501 14.28 -31.47 -7.81
CA VAL A 501 14.02 -32.58 -8.74
C VAL A 501 13.30 -32.06 -9.99
N LEU A 502 12.24 -31.26 -9.82
CA LEU A 502 11.51 -30.67 -10.94
C LEU A 502 12.41 -29.77 -11.81
N ALA A 503 13.35 -29.04 -11.20
CA ALA A 503 14.33 -28.25 -11.94
C ALA A 503 15.28 -29.11 -12.78
N TRP A 504 15.70 -30.27 -12.27
CA TRP A 504 16.48 -31.25 -13.05
C TRP A 504 15.67 -31.90 -14.16
N VAL A 505 14.39 -32.24 -13.92
CA VAL A 505 13.52 -32.81 -14.96
C VAL A 505 13.35 -31.81 -16.11
N PHE A 506 13.03 -30.56 -15.80
CA PHE A 506 12.93 -29.51 -16.81
C PHE A 506 14.27 -29.26 -17.52
N GLY A 507 15.37 -29.10 -16.78
CA GLY A 507 16.69 -28.86 -17.36
C GLY A 507 17.17 -30.01 -18.24
N SER A 508 16.90 -31.26 -17.86
CA SER A 508 17.25 -32.45 -18.65
C SER A 508 16.43 -32.55 -19.93
N TYR A 509 15.14 -32.17 -19.88
CA TYR A 509 14.32 -32.08 -21.08
C TYR A 509 14.85 -31.00 -22.04
N CYS A 510 15.20 -29.81 -21.54
CA CYS A 510 15.82 -28.76 -22.36
C CYS A 510 17.18 -29.19 -22.95
N ALA A 511 17.96 -30.00 -22.23
CA ALA A 511 19.20 -30.55 -22.74
C ALA A 511 18.95 -31.63 -23.82
N LEU A 512 17.93 -32.46 -23.64
CA LEU A 512 17.50 -33.44 -24.64
C LEU A 512 17.00 -32.75 -25.92
N SER A 513 16.30 -31.61 -25.78
CA SER A 513 15.76 -30.87 -26.92
C SER A 513 16.81 -30.20 -27.80
N VAL A 514 18.08 -30.23 -27.42
CA VAL A 514 19.22 -29.88 -28.28
C VAL A 514 19.28 -30.78 -29.52
N VAL A 515 18.90 -32.06 -29.40
CA VAL A 515 19.00 -33.06 -30.48
C VAL A 515 18.19 -32.66 -31.72
N TRP A 516 17.09 -31.95 -31.54
CA TRP A 516 16.22 -31.50 -32.62
C TRP A 516 16.18 -29.97 -32.78
N SER A 517 17.12 -29.25 -32.15
CA SER A 517 17.22 -27.79 -32.30
C SER A 517 17.84 -27.41 -33.64
N PRO A 518 17.24 -26.49 -34.41
CA PRO A 518 17.83 -25.99 -35.66
C PRO A 518 19.13 -25.22 -35.43
N TYR A 519 19.40 -24.77 -34.19
CA TYR A 519 20.61 -24.04 -33.79
C TYR A 519 21.46 -24.87 -32.83
N GLY A 520 21.86 -26.08 -33.26
CA GLY A 520 22.49 -27.09 -32.42
C GLY A 520 23.72 -26.61 -31.62
N SER A 521 24.64 -25.87 -32.23
CA SER A 521 25.85 -25.38 -31.55
C SER A 521 25.54 -24.42 -30.39
N LEU A 522 24.64 -23.46 -30.61
CA LEU A 522 24.14 -22.55 -29.58
C LEU A 522 23.36 -23.30 -28.50
N ALA A 523 22.50 -24.24 -28.91
CA ALA A 523 21.67 -25.03 -28.02
C ALA A 523 22.49 -25.90 -27.06
N VAL A 524 23.57 -26.54 -27.52
CA VAL A 524 24.51 -27.31 -26.67
C VAL A 524 25.08 -26.45 -25.55
N VAL A 525 25.61 -25.27 -25.89
CA VAL A 525 26.23 -24.37 -24.90
C VAL A 525 25.18 -23.90 -23.89
N ARG A 526 24.01 -23.48 -24.36
CA ARG A 526 22.93 -22.98 -23.48
C ARG A 526 22.35 -24.09 -22.60
N ALA A 527 22.26 -25.32 -23.08
CA ALA A 527 21.88 -26.49 -22.27
C ALA A 527 22.90 -26.75 -21.16
N ALA A 528 24.20 -26.75 -21.46
CA ALA A 528 25.24 -26.92 -20.45
C ALA A 528 25.18 -25.83 -19.38
N GLN A 529 24.97 -24.57 -19.78
CA GLN A 529 24.80 -23.45 -18.86
C GLN A 529 23.55 -23.60 -17.97
N LEU A 530 22.42 -24.08 -18.53
CA LEU A 530 21.20 -24.35 -17.77
C LEU A 530 21.40 -25.47 -16.74
N LEU A 531 21.99 -26.60 -17.15
CA LEU A 531 22.27 -27.71 -16.22
C LEU A 531 23.22 -27.26 -15.10
N LEU A 532 24.18 -26.38 -15.40
CA LEU A 532 25.05 -25.79 -14.39
C LEU A 532 24.27 -24.94 -13.39
N THR A 533 23.34 -24.07 -13.83
CA THR A 533 22.53 -23.26 -12.90
C THR A 533 21.62 -24.13 -12.02
N VAL A 534 21.08 -25.23 -12.56
CA VAL A 534 20.35 -26.24 -11.78
C VAL A 534 21.28 -26.95 -10.77
N ALA A 535 22.52 -27.26 -11.14
CA ALA A 535 23.52 -27.82 -10.22
C ALA A 535 23.91 -26.84 -9.10
N VAL A 536 24.02 -25.54 -9.39
CA VAL A 536 24.18 -24.49 -8.37
C VAL A 536 22.99 -24.48 -7.42
N ALA A 537 21.76 -24.53 -7.95
CA ALA A 537 20.53 -24.58 -7.13
C ALA A 537 20.52 -25.81 -6.21
N GLN A 538 20.89 -26.99 -6.71
CA GLN A 538 21.02 -28.20 -5.91
C GLN A 538 22.08 -28.03 -4.80
N THR A 539 23.23 -27.47 -5.14
CA THR A 539 24.33 -27.26 -4.18
C THR A 539 23.92 -26.27 -3.09
N ALA A 540 23.23 -25.18 -3.46
CA ALA A 540 22.65 -24.24 -2.52
C ALA A 540 21.61 -24.91 -1.60
N ALA A 541 20.69 -25.70 -2.15
CA ALA A 541 19.68 -26.43 -1.39
C ALA A 541 20.31 -27.40 -0.36
N ARG A 542 21.40 -28.08 -0.75
CA ARG A 542 22.09 -29.07 0.09
C ARG A 542 22.98 -28.44 1.15
N TYR A 543 23.73 -27.38 0.82
CA TYR A 543 24.86 -26.93 1.63
C TYR A 543 24.81 -25.47 2.07
N ALA A 544 24.03 -24.58 1.43
CA ALA A 544 24.06 -23.16 1.76
C ALA A 544 23.51 -22.89 3.18
N SER A 545 24.21 -22.01 3.89
CA SER A 545 23.72 -21.41 5.14
C SER A 545 22.80 -20.23 4.86
N ARG A 546 21.96 -19.87 5.84
CA ARG A 546 21.08 -18.68 5.75
C ARG A 546 21.89 -17.40 5.55
N ALA A 547 23.03 -17.27 6.23
CA ALA A 547 23.95 -16.16 6.06
C ALA A 547 24.49 -16.05 4.62
N GLN A 548 24.73 -17.17 3.94
CA GLN A 548 25.18 -17.18 2.55
C GLN A 548 24.10 -16.80 1.56
N LEU A 549 22.87 -17.23 1.79
CA LEU A 549 21.72 -16.88 0.96
C LEU A 549 21.41 -15.38 1.06
N HIS A 550 21.42 -14.82 2.28
CA HIS A 550 21.32 -13.37 2.45
C HIS A 550 22.55 -12.64 1.93
N GLY A 551 23.76 -13.18 2.12
CA GLY A 551 25.00 -12.61 1.56
C GLY A 551 24.92 -12.43 0.05
N LEU A 552 24.41 -13.44 -0.67
CA LEU A 552 24.11 -13.34 -2.10
C LEU A 552 23.13 -12.18 -2.40
N ALA A 553 22.03 -12.06 -1.66
CA ALA A 553 21.05 -10.99 -1.89
C ALA A 553 21.64 -9.58 -1.68
N HIS A 554 22.49 -9.40 -0.67
CA HIS A 554 23.18 -8.12 -0.44
C HIS A 554 24.21 -7.84 -1.55
N ALA A 555 25.03 -8.83 -1.89
CA ALA A 555 26.02 -8.68 -2.95
C ALA A 555 25.35 -8.33 -4.29
N PHE A 556 24.25 -8.99 -4.62
CA PHE A 556 23.44 -8.68 -5.80
C PHE A 556 22.95 -7.23 -5.79
N ALA A 557 22.33 -6.76 -4.70
CA ALA A 557 21.85 -5.38 -4.59
C ALA A 557 22.98 -4.35 -4.71
N ALA A 558 24.15 -4.62 -4.12
CA ALA A 558 25.33 -3.77 -4.22
C ALA A 558 25.90 -3.74 -5.66
N THR A 559 26.00 -4.90 -6.31
CA THR A 559 26.46 -5.01 -7.71
C THR A 559 25.55 -4.23 -8.65
N VAL A 560 24.22 -4.35 -8.50
CA VAL A 560 23.26 -3.60 -9.33
C VAL A 560 23.37 -2.10 -9.07
N ALA A 561 23.42 -1.66 -7.82
CA ALA A 561 23.59 -0.25 -7.50
C ALA A 561 24.92 0.32 -8.05
N GLY A 562 26.02 -0.42 -7.92
CA GLY A 562 27.30 -0.06 -8.52
C GLY A 562 27.24 0.04 -10.05
N SER A 563 26.46 -0.84 -10.69
CA SER A 563 26.24 -0.80 -12.14
C SER A 563 25.43 0.42 -12.57
N VAL A 564 24.45 0.85 -11.76
CA VAL A 564 23.71 2.11 -12.00
C VAL A 564 24.64 3.31 -11.89
N LEU A 565 25.45 3.38 -10.83
CA LEU A 565 26.40 4.48 -10.65
C LEU A 565 27.40 4.52 -11.80
N PHE A 566 27.92 3.37 -12.22
CA PHE A 566 28.83 3.29 -13.36
C PHE A 566 28.19 3.74 -14.67
N GLY A 567 26.97 3.27 -14.99
CA GLY A 567 26.23 3.70 -16.19
C GLY A 567 25.79 5.18 -16.15
N ALA A 568 25.64 5.76 -14.96
CA ALA A 568 25.38 7.19 -14.79
C ALA A 568 26.64 8.04 -15.04
N LEU A 569 27.81 7.54 -14.61
CA LEU A 569 29.11 8.18 -14.83
C LEU A 569 29.61 8.03 -16.28
N HIS A 570 29.33 6.90 -16.91
CA HIS A 570 29.72 6.61 -18.29
C HIS A 570 28.50 6.26 -19.14
N ARG A 571 28.12 7.15 -20.06
CA ARG A 571 26.99 6.94 -20.97
C ARG A 571 27.38 5.98 -22.09
N PHE A 572 26.75 4.81 -22.11
CA PHE A 572 26.91 3.84 -23.19
C PHE A 572 26.00 4.18 -24.37
N PRO A 573 26.47 4.03 -25.63
CA PRO A 573 25.61 4.22 -26.79
C PRO A 573 24.52 3.15 -26.83
N PRO A 574 23.36 3.45 -27.45
CA PRO A 574 22.24 2.51 -27.50
C PRO A 574 22.59 1.24 -28.28
N VAL A 575 22.07 0.10 -27.82
CA VAL A 575 22.30 -1.23 -28.42
C VAL A 575 21.58 -1.38 -29.76
N SER A 576 20.45 -0.67 -29.92
CA SER A 576 19.65 -0.57 -31.15
C SER A 576 18.90 0.77 -31.19
N GLY A 577 18.39 1.18 -32.36
CA GLY A 577 17.59 2.40 -32.49
C GLY A 577 16.39 2.47 -31.53
N GLU A 578 15.76 1.33 -31.25
CA GLU A 578 14.63 1.20 -30.30
C GLU A 578 15.02 1.39 -28.82
N THR A 579 16.32 1.31 -28.53
CA THR A 579 16.85 1.51 -27.17
C THR A 579 17.36 2.91 -26.92
N ALA A 580 17.28 3.81 -27.91
CA ALA A 580 17.71 5.19 -27.79
C ALA A 580 16.98 5.90 -26.63
N GLY A 581 17.76 6.62 -25.79
CA GLY A 581 17.23 7.35 -24.64
C GLY A 581 16.82 6.49 -23.44
N ARG A 582 17.12 5.20 -23.43
CA ARG A 582 16.90 4.31 -22.27
C ARG A 582 18.19 4.11 -21.49
N PHE A 583 18.11 4.18 -20.17
CA PHE A 583 19.27 3.96 -19.31
C PHE A 583 19.75 2.52 -19.36
N THR A 584 21.06 2.33 -19.46
CA THR A 584 21.75 1.04 -19.36
C THR A 584 23.22 1.23 -18.94
N TRP A 585 23.93 0.14 -18.69
CA TRP A 585 25.36 0.06 -18.42
C TRP A 585 25.97 -1.09 -19.23
N LEU A 586 27.26 -1.00 -19.59
CA LEU A 586 28.05 -2.09 -20.21
C LEU A 586 27.27 -2.86 -21.29
N TYR A 587 26.70 -2.12 -22.25
CA TYR A 587 25.90 -2.65 -23.37
C TYR A 587 24.81 -3.68 -23.00
N VAL A 588 24.40 -3.73 -21.72
CA VAL A 588 23.31 -4.59 -21.27
C VAL A 588 22.04 -4.12 -21.97
N HIS A 589 21.23 -5.05 -22.46
CA HIS A 589 19.97 -4.66 -23.07
C HIS A 589 19.07 -4.01 -22.01
N PRO A 590 18.39 -2.87 -22.27
CA PRO A 590 17.61 -2.17 -21.24
C PRO A 590 16.55 -3.03 -20.55
N VAL A 591 15.98 -4.03 -21.24
CA VAL A 591 15.05 -5.01 -20.65
C VAL A 591 15.75 -5.88 -19.59
N VAL A 592 16.94 -6.39 -19.90
CA VAL A 592 17.75 -7.19 -18.97
C VAL A 592 18.22 -6.34 -17.79
N ALA A 593 18.66 -5.10 -18.06
CA ALA A 593 18.96 -4.11 -17.01
C ALA A 593 17.73 -3.89 -16.10
N GLY A 594 16.53 -3.78 -16.69
CA GLY A 594 15.27 -3.73 -15.96
C GLY A 594 15.07 -4.91 -15.01
N ILE A 595 15.41 -6.14 -15.41
CA ILE A 595 15.31 -7.33 -14.56
C ILE A 595 16.23 -7.22 -13.34
N TYR A 596 17.50 -6.85 -13.55
CA TYR A 596 18.45 -6.60 -12.46
C TYR A 596 17.91 -5.55 -11.47
N LEU A 597 17.46 -4.42 -12.02
CA LEU A 597 16.96 -3.28 -11.25
C LEU A 597 15.71 -3.66 -10.46
N GLY A 598 14.71 -4.27 -11.10
CA GLY A 598 13.47 -4.67 -10.46
C GLY A 598 13.67 -5.73 -9.37
N ALA A 599 14.52 -6.74 -9.61
CA ALA A 599 14.86 -7.72 -8.59
C ALA A 599 15.58 -7.08 -7.39
N ALA A 600 16.52 -6.16 -7.63
CA ALA A 600 17.23 -5.45 -6.57
C ALA A 600 16.29 -4.52 -5.78
N THR A 601 15.37 -3.82 -6.45
CA THR A 601 14.31 -3.03 -5.81
C THR A 601 13.49 -3.90 -4.86
N VAL A 602 13.01 -5.06 -5.31
CA VAL A 602 12.22 -5.99 -4.48
C VAL A 602 13.03 -6.47 -3.27
N ILE A 603 14.28 -6.88 -3.47
CA ILE A 603 15.18 -7.31 -2.38
C ILE A 603 15.33 -6.20 -1.32
N LEU A 604 15.64 -4.98 -1.75
CA LEU A 604 15.85 -3.83 -0.87
C LEU A 604 14.56 -3.45 -0.13
N THR A 605 13.41 -3.45 -0.79
CA THR A 605 12.10 -3.20 -0.16
C THR A 605 11.80 -4.21 0.94
N VAL A 606 12.07 -5.50 0.72
CA VAL A 606 11.85 -6.54 1.74
C VAL A 606 12.73 -6.28 2.97
N TYR A 607 14.01 -5.94 2.79
CA TYR A 607 14.93 -5.64 3.91
C TYR A 607 14.55 -4.37 4.69
N LEU A 608 13.94 -3.38 4.04
CA LEU A 608 13.45 -2.16 4.70
C LEU A 608 12.15 -2.37 5.46
N THR A 609 11.27 -3.23 4.96
CA THR A 609 9.88 -3.37 5.46
C THR A 609 9.71 -4.48 6.49
N ARG A 610 10.59 -5.50 6.47
CA ARG A 610 10.61 -6.56 7.48
C ARG A 610 11.70 -6.31 8.51
N PRO A 611 11.36 -6.11 9.80
CA PRO A 611 12.35 -6.02 10.87
C PRO A 611 12.92 -7.41 11.20
N GLY A 612 13.73 -7.96 10.30
CA GLY A 612 14.60 -9.12 10.55
C GLY A 612 16.04 -8.64 10.78
N ARG A 613 16.28 -7.95 11.90
CA ARG A 613 17.56 -7.28 12.19
C ARG A 613 18.78 -8.20 12.09
N GLU A 614 18.62 -9.49 12.38
CA GLU A 614 19.71 -10.46 12.44
C GLU A 614 20.43 -10.72 11.11
N HIS A 615 19.82 -10.38 9.96
CA HIS A 615 20.42 -10.66 8.64
C HIS A 615 20.75 -9.41 7.84
N ARG A 616 20.43 -8.23 8.38
CA ARG A 616 20.82 -6.96 7.77
C ARG A 616 22.28 -6.69 8.11
N ILE A 617 23.08 -6.42 7.08
CA ILE A 617 24.51 -6.14 7.27
C ILE A 617 24.81 -4.63 7.27
N TRP A 618 23.95 -3.83 6.64
CA TRP A 618 24.09 -2.38 6.57
C TRP A 618 23.12 -1.62 7.49
N PRO A 619 23.42 -0.37 7.87
CA PRO A 619 22.44 0.50 8.54
C PRO A 619 21.26 0.83 7.61
N THR A 620 20.14 1.27 8.19
CA THR A 620 18.87 1.46 7.44
C THR A 620 19.00 2.48 6.32
N TRP A 621 19.75 3.55 6.55
CA TRP A 621 19.97 4.60 5.56
C TRP A 621 20.68 4.06 4.31
N THR A 622 21.60 3.09 4.45
CA THR A 622 22.28 2.49 3.28
C THR A 622 21.30 1.76 2.38
N TYR A 623 20.35 0.99 2.93
CA TYR A 623 19.30 0.37 2.13
C TYR A 623 18.38 1.39 1.47
N GLN A 624 18.11 2.52 2.13
CA GLN A 624 17.31 3.60 1.54
C GLN A 624 18.06 4.25 0.36
N VAL A 625 19.34 4.55 0.53
CA VAL A 625 20.20 5.10 -0.54
C VAL A 625 20.29 4.12 -1.71
N LEU A 626 20.58 2.84 -1.45
CA LEU A 626 20.61 1.81 -2.49
C LEU A 626 19.26 1.69 -3.20
N LEU A 627 18.15 1.79 -2.47
CA LEU A 627 16.80 1.73 -3.07
C LEU A 627 16.54 2.94 -3.98
N VAL A 628 16.98 4.14 -3.58
CA VAL A 628 16.88 5.35 -4.40
C VAL A 628 17.72 5.22 -5.67
N VAL A 629 18.98 4.74 -5.55
CA VAL A 629 19.87 4.54 -6.70
C VAL A 629 19.31 3.50 -7.67
N VAL A 630 18.92 2.32 -7.17
CA VAL A 630 18.36 1.27 -8.03
C VAL A 630 17.00 1.67 -8.59
N GLY A 631 16.16 2.34 -7.80
CA GLY A 631 14.84 2.82 -8.21
C GLY A 631 14.93 3.91 -9.29
N SER A 632 15.89 4.84 -9.20
CA SER A 632 16.12 5.84 -10.25
C SER A 632 16.61 5.19 -11.54
N GLY A 633 17.53 4.22 -11.45
CA GLY A 633 17.95 3.40 -12.58
C GLY A 633 16.78 2.66 -13.23
N LEU A 634 15.87 2.08 -12.43
CA LEU A 634 14.67 1.37 -12.91
C LEU A 634 13.75 2.30 -13.70
N LEU A 635 13.45 3.48 -13.16
CA LEU A 635 12.65 4.50 -13.87
C LEU A 635 13.32 4.95 -15.17
N ALA A 636 14.64 5.17 -15.13
CA ALA A 636 15.43 5.61 -16.27
C ALA A 636 15.58 4.52 -17.36
N SER A 637 15.52 3.23 -17.00
CA SER A 637 15.58 2.11 -17.97
C SER A 637 14.35 2.05 -18.89
N ARG A 638 13.27 2.72 -18.47
CA ARG A 638 11.97 2.78 -19.17
C ARG A 638 11.44 1.37 -19.51
N THR A 639 11.64 0.39 -18.62
CA THR A 639 11.12 -0.99 -18.76
C THR A 639 9.78 -1.14 -18.06
N ARG A 640 8.67 -1.13 -18.83
CA ARG A 640 7.31 -1.19 -18.25
C ARG A 640 7.06 -2.48 -17.47
N GLY A 641 7.49 -3.62 -18.02
CA GLY A 641 7.40 -4.94 -17.40
C GLY A 641 8.08 -5.00 -16.04
N ALA A 642 9.38 -4.72 -16.02
CA ALA A 642 10.16 -4.73 -14.79
C ALA A 642 9.71 -3.67 -13.78
N LEU A 643 9.35 -2.45 -14.21
CA LEU A 643 8.84 -1.42 -13.30
C LEU A 643 7.51 -1.85 -12.66
N GLY A 644 6.54 -2.29 -13.48
CA GLY A 644 5.25 -2.77 -13.01
C GLY A 644 5.40 -3.99 -12.09
N GLY A 645 6.22 -4.96 -12.49
CA GLY A 645 6.50 -6.15 -11.71
C GLY A 645 7.16 -5.83 -10.37
N ALA A 646 8.14 -4.92 -10.35
CA ALA A 646 8.83 -4.52 -9.13
C ALA A 646 7.89 -3.79 -8.17
N VAL A 647 7.04 -2.90 -8.69
CA VAL A 647 6.01 -2.20 -7.89
C VAL A 647 5.04 -3.21 -7.29
N VAL A 648 4.44 -4.10 -8.10
CA VAL A 648 3.49 -5.10 -7.62
C VAL A 648 4.13 -6.02 -6.56
N ALA A 649 5.34 -6.52 -6.84
CA ALA A 649 6.07 -7.39 -5.91
C ALA A 649 6.47 -6.66 -4.62
N ALA A 650 6.92 -5.41 -4.69
CA ALA A 650 7.25 -4.56 -3.54
C ALA A 650 6.02 -4.28 -2.68
N LEU A 651 4.89 -3.90 -3.30
CA LEU A 651 3.62 -3.67 -2.62
C LEU A 651 3.14 -4.93 -1.90
N LEU A 652 3.16 -6.07 -2.59
CA LEU A 652 2.76 -7.34 -1.97
C LEU A 652 3.73 -7.77 -0.86
N ALA A 653 5.04 -7.54 -1.01
CA ALA A 653 6.02 -7.77 0.04
C ALA A 653 5.70 -6.96 1.30
N MET A 654 5.32 -5.69 1.14
CA MET A 654 4.88 -4.83 2.25
C MET A 654 3.56 -5.33 2.88
N VAL A 655 2.60 -5.78 2.07
CA VAL A 655 1.31 -6.32 2.52
C VAL A 655 1.49 -7.62 3.29
N CYS A 656 2.22 -8.59 2.73
CA CYS A 656 2.58 -9.82 3.43
C CYS A 656 3.42 -9.50 4.67
N GLY A 657 4.23 -8.43 4.59
CA GLY A 657 4.96 -7.69 5.63
C GLY A 657 4.18 -7.36 6.90
N ALA A 658 2.95 -6.91 6.71
CA ALA A 658 2.14 -6.33 7.75
C ALA A 658 1.35 -7.40 8.55
N ARG A 659 1.12 -7.16 9.84
CA ARG A 659 0.34 -8.03 10.73
C ARG A 659 -1.01 -7.40 11.08
N GLY A 660 -2.07 -8.22 11.11
CA GLY A 660 -3.40 -7.81 11.58
C GLY A 660 -3.97 -6.61 10.82
N ALA A 661 -4.45 -5.61 11.56
CA ALA A 661 -5.03 -4.38 11.00
C ALA A 661 -4.09 -3.67 10.00
N ARG A 662 -2.78 -3.62 10.28
CA ARG A 662 -1.78 -2.97 9.40
C ARG A 662 -1.76 -3.54 7.98
N ARG A 663 -2.16 -4.80 7.77
CA ARG A 663 -2.21 -5.42 6.43
C ARG A 663 -3.37 -4.90 5.60
N LEU A 664 -4.54 -4.75 6.22
CA LEU A 664 -5.72 -4.15 5.61
C LEU A 664 -5.51 -2.64 5.42
N ASP A 665 -4.89 -1.98 6.40
CA ASP A 665 -4.56 -0.55 6.35
C ASP A 665 -3.59 -0.27 5.20
N LEU A 666 -2.57 -1.10 5.00
CA LEU A 666 -1.61 -0.96 3.90
C LEU A 666 -2.25 -1.27 2.54
N LEU A 667 -3.09 -2.31 2.43
CA LEU A 667 -3.82 -2.61 1.19
C LEU A 667 -4.74 -1.44 0.77
N ALA A 668 -5.46 -0.86 1.73
CA ALA A 668 -6.30 0.30 1.49
C ALA A 668 -5.46 1.55 1.13
N THR A 669 -4.33 1.77 1.83
CA THR A 669 -3.42 2.88 1.53
C THR A 669 -2.84 2.75 0.13
N ILE A 670 -2.33 1.57 -0.23
CA ILE A 670 -1.82 1.28 -1.58
C ILE A 670 -2.91 1.46 -2.63
N GLY A 671 -4.12 0.94 -2.40
CA GLY A 671 -5.25 1.10 -3.32
C GLY A 671 -5.62 2.57 -3.55
N VAL A 672 -5.67 3.36 -2.48
CA VAL A 672 -5.96 4.80 -2.54
C VAL A 672 -4.84 5.57 -3.25
N PHE A 673 -3.57 5.35 -2.88
CA PHE A 673 -2.45 6.04 -3.55
C PHE A 673 -2.27 5.60 -5.00
N THR A 674 -2.56 4.35 -5.35
CA THR A 674 -2.55 3.87 -6.73
C THR A 674 -3.68 4.48 -7.54
N ALA A 675 -4.89 4.59 -6.97
CA ALA A 675 -6.01 5.27 -7.60
C ALA A 675 -5.73 6.77 -7.78
N ILE A 676 -5.17 7.43 -6.76
CA ILE A 676 -4.77 8.84 -6.84
C ILE A 676 -3.69 9.01 -7.90
N ALA A 677 -2.61 8.24 -7.88
CA ALA A 677 -1.52 8.34 -8.86
C ALA A 677 -1.98 8.02 -10.29
N ALA A 678 -2.87 7.05 -10.47
CA ALA A 678 -3.46 6.73 -11.78
C ALA A 678 -4.33 7.88 -12.31
N VAL A 679 -5.00 8.63 -11.43
CA VAL A 679 -5.88 9.75 -11.79
C VAL A 679 -5.10 11.05 -11.96
N THR A 680 -4.16 11.37 -11.07
CA THR A 680 -3.41 12.65 -11.09
C THR A 680 -2.31 12.66 -12.13
N SER A 681 -1.81 11.49 -12.51
CA SER A 681 -0.73 11.36 -13.46
C SER A 681 -1.23 10.78 -14.77
N LEU A 682 -2.54 10.76 -15.06
CA LEU A 682 -3.05 10.08 -16.23
C LEU A 682 -2.40 10.59 -17.52
N ASP A 683 -2.17 11.89 -17.69
CA ASP A 683 -1.46 12.43 -18.88
C ASP A 683 0.05 12.15 -18.88
N VAL A 684 0.70 12.09 -17.71
CA VAL A 684 2.12 11.74 -17.59
C VAL A 684 2.34 10.24 -17.78
N VAL A 685 1.42 9.43 -17.27
CA VAL A 685 1.38 7.98 -17.39
C VAL A 685 0.99 7.63 -18.81
N LEU A 686 -0.03 8.26 -19.40
CA LEU A 686 -0.41 8.09 -20.79
C LEU A 686 0.69 8.60 -21.73
N SER A 687 1.36 9.73 -21.49
CA SER A 687 2.51 10.16 -22.31
C SER A 687 3.74 9.26 -22.14
N TYR A 688 3.99 8.72 -20.95
CA TYR A 688 5.00 7.70 -20.70
C TYR A 688 4.63 6.33 -21.31
N LEU A 689 3.34 6.00 -21.37
CA LEU A 689 2.77 4.79 -21.98
C LEU A 689 2.59 4.94 -23.50
N SER A 690 2.41 6.14 -24.03
CA SER A 690 2.15 6.40 -25.45
C SER A 690 3.42 6.75 -26.21
N ARG A 691 4.48 7.28 -25.58
CA ARG A 691 5.82 7.51 -26.18
C ARG A 691 5.82 8.13 -27.59
N GLY A 692 4.78 8.89 -27.98
CA GLY A 692 4.65 9.37 -29.36
C GLY A 692 4.46 8.27 -30.41
N GLU A 693 4.14 7.04 -30.01
CA GLU A 693 3.72 5.96 -30.89
C GLU A 693 2.26 6.17 -31.31
N SER A 694 1.96 5.90 -32.57
CA SER A 694 0.60 6.04 -33.12
C SER A 694 -0.38 5.11 -32.40
N ALA A 695 -1.67 5.48 -32.38
CA ALA A 695 -2.73 4.65 -31.81
C ALA A 695 -2.75 3.22 -32.37
N GLU A 696 -2.30 3.05 -33.62
CA GLU A 696 -2.16 1.76 -34.32
C GLU A 696 -1.05 0.88 -33.74
N LYS A 697 0.12 1.43 -33.42
CA LYS A 697 1.21 0.68 -32.73
C LYS A 697 0.83 0.30 -31.30
N LEU A 698 0.05 1.14 -30.61
CA LEU A 698 -0.49 0.80 -29.29
C LEU A 698 -1.56 -0.30 -29.38
N ALA A 699 -2.37 -0.32 -30.45
CA ALA A 699 -3.36 -1.36 -30.71
C ALA A 699 -2.72 -2.73 -31.04
N THR A 700 -1.55 -2.76 -31.68
CA THR A 700 -0.77 -3.99 -31.95
C THR A 700 0.20 -4.37 -30.82
N LEU A 701 0.12 -3.70 -29.66
CA LEU A 701 1.07 -3.86 -28.53
C LEU A 701 2.54 -3.75 -28.96
N ASN A 702 2.87 -2.80 -29.83
CA ASN A 702 4.19 -2.59 -30.45
C ASN A 702 4.66 -3.84 -31.24
N GLU A 703 3.89 -4.25 -32.26
CA GLU A 703 4.21 -5.41 -33.14
C GLU A 703 4.19 -6.78 -32.45
N ARG A 704 3.88 -6.85 -31.14
CA ARG A 704 3.87 -8.12 -30.38
C ARG A 704 2.77 -9.07 -30.83
N THR A 705 1.64 -8.56 -31.33
CA THR A 705 0.57 -9.41 -31.87
C THR A 705 1.04 -10.21 -33.09
N ASN A 706 1.85 -9.58 -33.96
CA ASN A 706 2.45 -10.21 -35.15
C ASN A 706 3.54 -11.21 -34.76
N LEU A 707 4.30 -10.92 -33.70
CA LEU A 707 5.27 -11.85 -33.15
C LEU A 707 4.57 -13.09 -32.57
N TRP A 708 3.49 -12.89 -31.81
CA TRP A 708 2.78 -14.00 -31.17
C TRP A 708 2.01 -14.86 -32.16
N SER A 709 1.50 -14.30 -33.26
CA SER A 709 0.95 -15.11 -34.35
C SER A 709 2.03 -16.01 -34.95
N LEU A 710 3.21 -15.46 -35.27
CA LEU A 710 4.34 -16.25 -35.76
C LEU A 710 4.78 -17.35 -34.76
N ALA A 711 4.76 -17.02 -33.47
CA ALA A 711 5.07 -17.99 -32.42
C ALA A 711 4.03 -19.12 -32.31
N LEU A 712 2.76 -18.80 -32.52
CA LEU A 712 1.67 -19.78 -32.56
C LEU A 712 1.80 -20.65 -33.82
N ASP A 713 2.08 -20.08 -34.98
CA ASP A 713 2.32 -20.82 -36.22
C ASP A 713 3.51 -21.80 -36.06
N ALA A 714 4.59 -21.35 -35.43
CA ALA A 714 5.73 -22.21 -35.11
C ALA A 714 5.35 -23.32 -34.12
N PHE A 715 4.53 -23.03 -33.12
CA PHE A 715 4.04 -24.02 -32.17
C PHE A 715 3.13 -25.06 -32.84
N GLU A 716 2.23 -24.65 -33.72
CA GLU A 716 1.29 -25.54 -34.44
C GLU A 716 2.02 -26.58 -35.30
N GLN A 717 3.20 -26.23 -35.84
CA GLN A 717 4.02 -27.16 -36.60
C GLN A 717 4.67 -28.26 -35.75
N LYS A 718 5.03 -27.97 -34.49
CA LYS A 718 5.65 -28.94 -33.56
C LYS A 718 5.07 -28.82 -32.14
N PRO A 719 3.79 -29.16 -31.93
CA PRO A 719 3.08 -28.79 -30.70
C PRO A 719 3.57 -29.56 -29.47
N MET A 720 4.06 -30.79 -29.62
CA MET A 720 4.47 -31.62 -28.46
C MET A 720 5.86 -31.26 -27.96
N THR A 721 6.86 -31.26 -28.84
CA THR A 721 8.29 -31.13 -28.50
C THR A 721 8.86 -29.73 -28.72
N GLY A 722 8.14 -28.89 -29.47
CA GLY A 722 8.66 -27.60 -29.94
C GLY A 722 9.80 -27.78 -30.95
N TRP A 723 10.49 -26.68 -31.22
CA TRP A 723 11.61 -26.61 -32.15
C TRP A 723 12.97 -26.90 -31.52
N GLY A 724 13.03 -27.17 -30.22
CA GLY A 724 14.28 -27.39 -29.51
C GLY A 724 14.80 -26.13 -28.84
N LEU A 725 15.72 -26.32 -27.88
CA LEU A 725 16.25 -25.22 -27.06
C LEU A 725 16.83 -24.11 -27.95
N THR A 726 16.52 -22.85 -27.61
CA THR A 726 16.98 -21.61 -28.29
C THR A 726 16.43 -21.37 -29.70
N ALA A 727 15.52 -22.21 -30.19
CA ALA A 727 14.93 -22.07 -31.51
C ALA A 727 14.16 -20.75 -31.70
N SER A 728 13.39 -20.33 -30.69
CA SER A 728 12.66 -19.05 -30.67
C SER A 728 13.56 -17.86 -30.99
N ARG A 729 14.79 -17.83 -30.46
CA ARG A 729 15.72 -16.71 -30.67
C ARG A 729 16.16 -16.59 -32.14
N GLY A 730 16.31 -17.72 -32.83
CA GLY A 730 16.69 -17.72 -34.24
C GLY A 730 15.50 -17.50 -35.15
N ILE A 731 14.39 -18.21 -34.93
CA ILE A 731 13.14 -18.08 -35.72
C ILE A 731 12.65 -16.63 -35.74
N PHE A 732 12.66 -15.94 -34.59
CA PHE A 732 12.24 -14.55 -34.52
C PHE A 732 13.27 -13.57 -35.11
N LEU A 733 14.57 -13.88 -34.98
CA LEU A 733 15.60 -13.03 -35.58
C LEU A 733 15.53 -13.09 -37.11
N ASP A 734 15.29 -14.26 -37.67
CA ASP A 734 15.25 -14.50 -39.11
C ASP A 734 13.96 -13.93 -39.75
N ALA A 735 12.82 -13.99 -39.05
CA ALA A 735 11.53 -13.54 -39.59
C ALA A 735 11.26 -12.03 -39.44
N ILE A 736 11.63 -11.42 -38.31
CA ILE A 736 11.26 -10.03 -37.98
C ILE A 736 12.46 -9.18 -37.51
N GLY A 737 13.69 -9.72 -37.57
CA GLY A 737 14.90 -9.00 -37.19
C GLY A 737 15.06 -8.75 -35.68
N LEU A 738 14.22 -9.37 -34.86
CA LEU A 738 14.16 -9.25 -33.39
C LEU A 738 14.60 -10.57 -32.74
N GLY A 739 15.63 -10.51 -31.89
CA GLY A 739 16.10 -11.68 -31.16
C GLY A 739 15.23 -11.95 -29.93
N GLY A 740 14.09 -12.61 -30.12
CA GLY A 740 13.26 -13.11 -29.02
C GLY A 740 11.78 -12.73 -29.02
N GLY A 741 10.93 -13.54 -28.37
CA GLY A 741 9.47 -13.40 -28.38
C GLY A 741 8.86 -12.49 -27.31
N HIS A 742 9.71 -11.86 -26.50
CA HIS A 742 9.33 -10.90 -25.48
C HIS A 742 8.23 -11.40 -24.52
N ASN A 743 8.15 -12.72 -24.30
CA ASN A 743 7.26 -13.39 -23.36
C ASN A 743 7.82 -14.79 -23.06
N ALA A 744 8.13 -15.06 -21.79
CA ALA A 744 8.77 -16.30 -21.38
C ALA A 744 7.87 -17.53 -21.62
N PHE A 745 6.55 -17.37 -21.51
CA PHE A 745 5.59 -18.46 -21.72
C PHE A 745 5.51 -18.85 -23.20
N VAL A 746 5.52 -17.86 -24.09
CA VAL A 746 5.52 -18.07 -25.54
C VAL A 746 6.82 -18.73 -25.97
N ASN A 747 7.98 -18.25 -25.50
CA ASN A 747 9.27 -18.85 -25.85
C ASN A 747 9.37 -20.31 -25.39
N VAL A 748 8.85 -20.67 -24.22
CA VAL A 748 8.85 -22.06 -23.75
C VAL A 748 7.98 -22.96 -24.64
N LEU A 749 6.85 -22.44 -25.14
CA LEU A 749 6.02 -23.18 -26.08
C LEU A 749 6.74 -23.41 -27.41
N VAL A 750 7.42 -22.40 -27.94
CA VAL A 750 8.16 -22.52 -29.21
C VAL A 750 9.38 -23.44 -29.05
N ASP A 751 10.18 -23.26 -28.01
CA ASP A 751 11.41 -24.04 -27.80
C ASP A 751 11.10 -25.48 -27.35
N GLY A 752 10.18 -25.64 -26.40
CA GLY A 752 9.97 -26.90 -25.69
C GLY A 752 8.63 -27.59 -25.98
N GLY A 753 7.73 -26.96 -26.73
CA GLY A 753 6.38 -27.48 -26.98
C GLY A 753 5.53 -27.58 -25.71
N ALA A 754 4.42 -28.30 -25.82
CA ALA A 754 3.54 -28.58 -24.70
C ALA A 754 4.27 -29.32 -23.56
N ILE A 755 5.19 -30.24 -23.87
CA ILE A 755 5.95 -30.98 -22.86
C ILE A 755 6.85 -30.03 -22.06
N GLY A 756 7.64 -29.18 -22.73
CA GLY A 756 8.50 -28.20 -22.08
C GLY A 756 7.71 -27.21 -21.22
N ALA A 757 6.58 -26.73 -21.74
CA ALA A 757 5.67 -25.85 -21.02
C ALA A 757 5.10 -26.51 -19.77
N LEU A 758 4.61 -27.76 -19.86
CA LEU A 758 4.08 -28.51 -18.72
C LEU A 758 5.14 -28.75 -17.65
N LEU A 759 6.37 -29.14 -18.04
CA LEU A 759 7.47 -29.35 -17.10
C LEU A 759 7.90 -28.07 -16.40
N TRP A 760 7.93 -26.96 -17.12
CA TRP A 760 8.26 -25.66 -16.55
C TRP A 760 7.16 -25.14 -15.62
N LEU A 761 5.89 -25.29 -16.01
CA LEU A 761 4.74 -24.98 -15.14
C LEU A 761 4.71 -25.88 -13.90
N ALA A 762 5.11 -27.16 -14.02
CA ALA A 762 5.25 -28.06 -12.89
C ALA A 762 6.35 -27.59 -11.93
N LEU A 763 7.49 -27.10 -12.45
CA LEU A 763 8.53 -26.47 -11.63
C LEU A 763 8.00 -25.23 -10.89
N LEU A 764 7.35 -24.30 -11.59
CA LEU A 764 6.77 -23.09 -10.99
C LEU A 764 5.71 -23.44 -9.93
N GLY A 765 4.80 -24.36 -10.25
CA GLY A 765 3.79 -24.89 -9.33
C GLY A 765 4.43 -25.55 -8.11
N GLY A 766 5.51 -26.32 -8.30
CA GLY A 766 6.29 -26.93 -7.24
C GLY A 766 6.89 -25.90 -6.27
N ILE A 767 7.44 -24.79 -6.79
CA ILE A 767 7.92 -23.67 -5.97
C ILE A 767 6.77 -23.09 -5.15
N VAL A 768 5.63 -22.80 -5.79
CA VAL A 768 4.45 -22.21 -5.12
C VAL A 768 3.90 -23.14 -4.02
N VAL A 769 3.79 -24.44 -4.29
CA VAL A 769 3.34 -25.44 -3.31
C VAL A 769 4.31 -25.52 -2.14
N ALA A 770 5.62 -25.56 -2.40
CA ALA A 770 6.64 -25.58 -1.34
C ALA A 770 6.58 -24.32 -0.47
N LEU A 771 6.53 -23.13 -1.09
CA LEU A 771 6.41 -21.86 -0.38
C LEU A 771 5.11 -21.80 0.44
N ARG A 772 3.96 -22.18 -0.13
CA ARG A 772 2.66 -22.22 0.57
C ARG A 772 2.70 -23.16 1.78
N GLY A 773 3.30 -24.33 1.61
CA GLY A 773 3.53 -25.30 2.70
C GLY A 773 4.37 -24.69 3.82
N LEU A 774 5.44 -23.97 3.49
CA LEU A 774 6.26 -23.25 4.46
C LEU A 774 5.50 -22.11 5.14
N TRP A 775 4.73 -21.31 4.39
CA TRP A 775 3.92 -20.20 4.93
C TRP A 775 2.93 -20.65 6.00
N ARG A 776 2.31 -21.82 5.82
CA ARG A 776 1.38 -22.39 6.81
C ARG A 776 2.07 -22.83 8.11
N ARG A 777 3.36 -23.16 8.06
CA ARG A 777 4.09 -23.82 9.15
C ARG A 777 5.09 -22.90 9.86
N ILE A 778 5.56 -21.82 9.22
CA ILE A 778 6.57 -20.89 9.77
C ILE A 778 5.93 -19.81 10.65
N ARG A 779 6.54 -19.57 11.82
CA ARG A 779 6.13 -18.53 12.78
C ARG A 779 6.17 -17.15 12.13
N PRO A 780 5.23 -16.24 12.44
CA PRO A 780 5.16 -14.91 11.82
C PRO A 780 6.45 -14.09 11.86
N ASP A 781 7.31 -14.29 12.86
CA ASP A 781 8.58 -13.57 13.04
C ASP A 781 9.71 -14.06 12.12
N GLU A 782 9.59 -15.26 11.56
CA GLU A 782 10.62 -15.88 10.70
C GLU A 782 10.27 -15.82 9.20
N ARG A 783 9.21 -15.10 8.82
CA ARG A 783 8.68 -15.08 7.43
C ARG A 783 9.44 -14.17 6.46
N ALA A 784 10.59 -13.62 6.86
CA ALA A 784 11.38 -12.72 6.02
C ALA A 784 11.81 -13.41 4.71
N ASP A 785 12.41 -14.59 4.80
CA ASP A 785 12.88 -15.37 3.64
C ASP A 785 11.71 -15.76 2.73
N LEU A 786 10.58 -16.18 3.31
CA LEU A 786 9.38 -16.50 2.54
C LEU A 786 8.81 -15.29 1.81
N THR A 787 8.83 -14.12 2.46
CA THR A 787 8.38 -12.87 1.83
C THR A 787 9.28 -12.51 0.66
N LEU A 788 10.61 -12.62 0.85
CA LEU A 788 11.59 -12.36 -0.19
C LEU A 788 11.41 -13.27 -1.40
N LEU A 789 11.35 -14.59 -1.18
CA LEU A 789 11.22 -15.58 -2.25
C LEU A 789 9.89 -15.46 -2.97
N THR A 790 8.79 -15.22 -2.25
CA THR A 790 7.48 -15.02 -2.87
C THR A 790 7.45 -13.75 -3.72
N ALA A 791 8.01 -12.64 -3.20
CA ALA A 791 8.05 -11.38 -3.93
C ALA A 791 8.94 -11.46 -5.18
N LEU A 792 10.12 -12.07 -5.08
CA LEU A 792 11.01 -12.30 -6.21
C LEU A 792 10.38 -13.21 -7.27
N LEU A 793 9.70 -14.29 -6.87
CA LEU A 793 8.99 -15.16 -7.81
C LEU A 793 7.90 -14.38 -8.55
N LEU A 794 7.11 -13.58 -7.85
CA LEU A 794 6.05 -12.78 -8.46
C LEU A 794 6.60 -11.70 -9.40
N PHE A 795 7.72 -11.07 -9.03
CA PHE A 795 8.43 -10.15 -9.91
C PHE A 795 8.81 -10.83 -11.23
N LEU A 796 9.47 -12.00 -11.16
CA LEU A 796 9.89 -12.74 -12.35
C LEU A 796 8.69 -13.22 -13.19
N LEU A 797 7.59 -13.65 -12.55
CA LEU A 797 6.38 -14.05 -13.26
C LEU A 797 5.75 -12.87 -14.01
N PHE A 798 5.67 -11.70 -13.37
CA PHE A 798 5.08 -10.51 -13.99
C PHE A 798 5.96 -9.97 -15.12
N ASP A 799 7.27 -9.84 -14.88
CA ASP A 799 8.22 -9.41 -15.91
C ASP A 799 8.25 -10.41 -17.07
N GLY A 800 8.18 -11.71 -16.77
CA GLY A 800 8.12 -12.82 -17.73
C GLY A 800 6.93 -12.81 -18.69
N LEU A 801 5.86 -12.05 -18.40
CA LEU A 801 4.76 -11.81 -19.35
C LEU A 801 5.20 -10.87 -20.50
N THR A 802 6.24 -10.08 -20.26
CA THR A 802 6.69 -9.01 -21.17
C THR A 802 8.15 -9.14 -21.61
N ALA A 803 8.87 -10.10 -21.02
CA ALA A 803 10.24 -10.47 -21.30
C ALA A 803 10.38 -12.00 -21.36
N GLU A 804 11.30 -12.50 -22.17
CA GLU A 804 11.45 -13.94 -22.44
C GLU A 804 12.41 -14.68 -21.50
N HIS A 805 13.17 -13.93 -20.71
CA HIS A 805 14.43 -14.39 -20.14
C HIS A 805 14.27 -15.43 -19.02
N MET A 806 13.13 -15.49 -18.34
CA MET A 806 12.95 -16.35 -17.15
C MET A 806 13.15 -17.84 -17.43
N ALA A 807 12.71 -18.32 -18.59
CA ALA A 807 12.86 -19.72 -18.99
C ALA A 807 14.07 -19.96 -19.90
N ALA A 808 14.58 -18.92 -20.56
CA ALA A 808 15.77 -19.00 -21.39
C ALA A 808 17.02 -19.21 -20.52
N PRO A 809 18.00 -20.04 -20.92
CA PRO A 809 19.25 -20.19 -20.18
C PRO A 809 20.12 -18.93 -20.19
N ALA A 810 21.13 -18.94 -19.31
CA ALA A 810 22.27 -18.01 -19.34
C ALA A 810 21.88 -16.52 -19.37
N ASN A 811 21.02 -16.14 -18.42
CA ASN A 811 20.69 -14.76 -18.12
C ASN A 811 20.29 -14.64 -16.65
N VAL A 812 20.25 -13.41 -16.15
CA VAL A 812 19.89 -13.11 -14.77
C VAL A 812 18.55 -13.69 -14.30
N ALA A 813 17.50 -13.70 -15.13
CA ALA A 813 16.17 -14.13 -14.71
C ALA A 813 16.15 -15.64 -14.43
N ASN A 814 16.76 -16.45 -15.30
CA ASN A 814 16.90 -17.88 -15.10
C ASN A 814 17.81 -18.22 -13.90
N ILE A 815 18.93 -17.48 -13.74
CA ILE A 815 19.81 -17.68 -12.59
C ILE A 815 19.09 -17.30 -11.28
N LEU A 816 18.29 -16.24 -11.26
CA LEU A 816 17.46 -15.87 -10.11
C LEU A 816 16.39 -16.94 -9.83
N LEU A 817 15.77 -17.53 -10.85
CA LEU A 817 14.86 -18.66 -10.69
C LEU A 817 15.57 -19.86 -10.05
N ALA A 818 16.78 -20.20 -10.50
CA ALA A 818 17.62 -21.23 -9.89
C ALA A 818 17.99 -20.91 -8.43
N VAL A 819 18.28 -19.64 -8.12
CA VAL A 819 18.49 -19.17 -6.73
C VAL A 819 17.24 -19.36 -5.88
N ILE A 820 16.04 -19.05 -6.40
CA ILE A 820 14.76 -19.28 -5.70
C ILE A 820 14.55 -20.76 -5.42
N VAL A 821 14.83 -21.64 -6.41
CA VAL A 821 14.76 -23.10 -6.26
C VAL A 821 15.71 -23.56 -5.16
N GLY A 822 16.98 -23.13 -5.21
CA GLY A 822 18.01 -23.51 -4.23
C GLY A 822 17.70 -23.02 -2.81
N TRP A 823 17.25 -21.77 -2.67
CA TRP A 823 16.87 -21.20 -1.37
C TRP A 823 15.63 -21.90 -0.80
N THR A 824 14.61 -22.17 -1.62
CA THR A 824 13.42 -22.91 -1.20
C THR A 824 13.77 -24.34 -0.76
N GLY A 825 14.67 -25.02 -1.49
CA GLY A 825 15.23 -26.31 -1.11
C GLY A 825 15.98 -26.26 0.24
N ALA A 826 16.78 -25.21 0.47
CA ALA A 826 17.51 -25.04 1.73
C ALA A 826 16.57 -24.85 2.95
N LEU A 827 15.45 -24.12 2.76
CA LEU A 827 14.45 -23.89 3.80
C LEU A 827 13.63 -25.15 4.12
N THR A 828 13.22 -25.90 3.10
CA THR A 828 12.48 -27.17 3.27
C THR A 828 13.31 -28.22 4.00
N ARG A 829 14.62 -28.31 3.72
CA ARG A 829 15.57 -29.22 4.38
C ARG A 829 15.72 -28.98 5.88
N ARG A 830 15.98 -27.74 6.30
CA ARG A 830 16.34 -27.43 7.70
C ARG A 830 15.28 -27.89 8.71
N ARG A 831 14.02 -27.98 8.27
CA ARG A 831 12.92 -28.41 9.11
C ARG A 831 12.74 -29.93 9.17
N ALA A 832 13.06 -30.66 8.09
CA ALA A 832 13.08 -32.12 8.12
C ALA A 832 14.12 -32.65 9.12
N GLY A 833 15.25 -31.93 9.32
CA GLY A 833 16.27 -32.30 10.31
C GLY A 833 16.01 -31.80 11.75
N SER A 834 15.03 -30.92 11.97
CA SER A 834 14.61 -30.48 13.32
C SER A 834 13.32 -31.15 13.80
N ALA A 835 12.65 -31.90 12.93
CA ALA A 835 11.75 -32.97 13.32
C ALA A 835 12.60 -34.21 13.63
N GLY A 836 13.24 -34.24 14.81
CA GLY A 836 13.86 -35.47 15.32
C GLY A 836 12.81 -36.58 15.47
N PRO A 837 13.24 -37.86 15.56
CA PRO A 837 12.34 -38.97 15.81
C PRO A 837 11.51 -38.68 17.06
N ALA A 838 10.24 -39.08 17.06
CA ALA A 838 9.41 -39.05 18.26
C ALA A 838 10.23 -39.62 19.43
N PRO A 839 10.16 -39.02 20.64
CA PRO A 839 10.89 -39.56 21.78
C PRO A 839 10.54 -41.05 21.87
N GLU A 840 11.56 -41.91 21.76
CA GLU A 840 11.41 -43.31 22.12
C GLU A 840 10.70 -43.31 23.47
N ARG A 841 9.52 -43.94 23.50
CA ARG A 841 8.93 -44.33 24.77
C ARG A 841 9.97 -45.25 25.39
N GLY A 842 10.74 -44.71 26.34
CA GLY A 842 11.65 -45.51 27.13
C GLY A 842 10.88 -46.72 27.68
N PRO A 843 11.53 -47.87 27.85
CA PRO A 843 10.88 -49.05 28.40
C PRO A 843 10.21 -48.64 29.71
N VAL A 844 8.92 -48.93 29.80
CA VAL A 844 8.13 -48.75 31.02
C VAL A 844 8.84 -49.52 32.11
N THR A 845 9.58 -48.83 32.97
CA THR A 845 10.06 -49.39 34.22
C THR A 845 8.84 -49.65 35.08
N ALA A 846 8.41 -50.91 35.07
CA ALA A 846 7.54 -51.45 36.09
C ALA A 846 8.19 -51.26 37.47
N GLY A 847 7.39 -50.81 38.44
CA GLY A 847 7.72 -50.94 39.86
C GLY A 847 8.16 -49.66 40.56
N ARG A 848 7.18 -48.91 41.08
CA ARG A 848 7.28 -48.32 42.43
C ARG A 848 5.91 -48.42 43.11
N PRO A 849 5.80 -49.03 44.31
CA PRO A 849 4.52 -49.17 44.99
C PRO A 849 4.09 -47.83 45.59
N ALA A 850 2.77 -47.66 45.70
CA ALA A 850 2.11 -46.49 46.28
C ALA A 850 2.48 -46.29 47.76
N PRO A 851 2.53 -45.05 48.27
CA PRO A 851 2.74 -44.83 49.70
C PRO A 851 1.48 -45.21 50.49
N GLU A 852 1.67 -46.09 51.47
CA GLU A 852 0.68 -46.51 52.46
C GLU A 852 0.14 -45.32 53.27
N ARG A 853 -1.16 -45.36 53.57
CA ARG A 853 -1.82 -44.47 54.52
C ARG A 853 -1.52 -44.96 55.95
N GLY A 854 -0.76 -44.18 56.72
CA GLY A 854 -0.62 -44.33 58.17
C GLY A 854 -1.71 -43.58 58.97
N PRO A 855 -1.98 -43.98 60.23
CA PRO A 855 -3.17 -43.58 60.98
C PRO A 855 -3.04 -42.20 61.66
N VAL A 856 -4.21 -41.57 61.87
CA VAL A 856 -4.41 -40.27 62.52
C VAL A 856 -4.30 -40.38 64.05
N PRO A 857 -3.57 -39.49 64.76
CA PRO A 857 -3.67 -39.36 66.21
C PRO A 857 -4.72 -38.30 66.65
N PRO A 858 -5.37 -38.45 67.83
CA PRO A 858 -6.52 -37.63 68.24
C PRO A 858 -6.21 -36.48 69.22
N GLY A 859 -7.01 -35.39 69.13
CA GLY A 859 -7.28 -34.36 70.17
C GLY A 859 -6.10 -33.43 70.54
N ARG A 860 -6.23 -32.17 70.97
CA ARG A 860 -7.24 -31.20 71.45
C ARG A 860 -6.47 -29.85 71.65
N PRO A 861 -7.02 -28.71 72.12
CA PRO A 861 -8.39 -28.20 72.11
C PRO A 861 -8.50 -26.75 71.56
N VAL A 862 -9.76 -26.33 71.42
CA VAL A 862 -10.27 -24.99 71.07
C VAL A 862 -10.06 -23.98 72.21
N ALA A 863 -9.85 -22.70 71.86
CA ALA A 863 -10.16 -21.56 72.73
C ALA A 863 -11.03 -20.51 71.99
N PRO A 864 -11.99 -19.84 72.66
CA PRO A 864 -13.12 -19.14 72.03
C PRO A 864 -13.00 -17.61 72.10
N GLY A 865 -13.75 -16.89 71.25
CA GLY A 865 -13.91 -15.42 71.41
C GLY A 865 -14.63 -14.71 70.26
N HIS A 866 -15.93 -14.53 70.41
CA HIS A 866 -16.91 -13.69 69.68
C HIS A 866 -16.54 -12.20 69.50
N PRO A 867 -17.37 -11.33 68.86
CA PRO A 867 -18.31 -11.50 67.74
C PRO A 867 -18.19 -10.38 66.67
N ALA A 868 -18.96 -10.52 65.59
CA ALA A 868 -19.28 -9.43 64.65
C ALA A 868 -20.21 -8.37 65.30
N PRO A 869 -20.32 -7.17 64.70
CA PRO A 869 -21.63 -6.76 64.19
C PRO A 869 -21.51 -6.05 62.81
N GLU A 870 -22.27 -6.43 61.81
CA GLU A 870 -23.61 -5.96 61.42
C GLU A 870 -23.60 -4.91 60.31
N ARG A 871 -24.59 -5.06 59.43
CA ARG A 871 -24.85 -4.30 58.21
C ARG A 871 -25.75 -3.11 58.54
N GLY A 872 -25.62 -2.00 57.82
CA GLY A 872 -26.72 -1.04 57.68
C GLY A 872 -26.36 0.25 56.95
N PRO A 873 -27.28 0.90 56.22
CA PRO A 873 -26.99 1.56 54.94
C PRO A 873 -27.35 3.07 54.86
N ALA A 874 -27.09 3.67 53.69
CA ALA A 874 -27.54 5.00 53.22
C ALA A 874 -26.87 6.19 53.94
N SER A 875 -26.73 7.42 53.41
CA SER A 875 -27.44 8.18 52.39
C SER A 875 -26.62 9.40 51.92
N ALA A 876 -27.14 10.07 50.90
CA ALA A 876 -26.76 11.35 50.29
C ALA A 876 -26.38 12.53 51.22
N GLY A 877 -25.63 13.49 50.67
CA GLY A 877 -25.54 14.87 51.21
C GLY A 877 -24.28 15.65 50.80
N ARG A 878 -24.42 16.62 49.89
CA ARG A 878 -23.50 17.78 49.68
C ARG A 878 -23.63 18.78 50.86
N PRO A 879 -23.01 19.99 50.86
CA PRO A 879 -21.61 20.42 50.64
C PRO A 879 -21.10 21.41 51.75
N GLY A 880 -19.84 21.84 51.70
CA GLY A 880 -19.42 23.20 52.12
C GLY A 880 -18.43 23.35 53.29
N GLY A 881 -17.64 24.44 53.22
CA GLY A 881 -16.98 25.14 54.34
C GLY A 881 -15.66 24.52 54.83
N SER A 882 -14.49 25.08 54.52
CA SER A 882 -13.83 26.23 55.17
C SER A 882 -13.08 25.89 56.46
N GLY A 883 -11.80 26.26 56.53
CA GLY A 883 -11.21 26.78 57.76
C GLY A 883 -10.00 26.06 58.34
N GLY A 884 -8.83 26.70 58.19
CA GLY A 884 -7.73 26.75 59.17
C GLY A 884 -6.79 25.55 59.27
N SER A 885 -5.53 25.68 59.67
CA SER A 885 -4.64 26.83 59.85
C SER A 885 -3.29 26.29 60.39
N VAL A 886 -2.16 26.72 59.79
CA VAL A 886 -0.90 27.15 60.46
C VAL A 886 0.03 26.05 61.06
N PRO A 887 1.35 26.26 61.32
CA PRO A 887 2.36 27.30 60.94
C PRO A 887 3.62 26.78 60.19
N ALA A 888 4.31 27.59 59.34
CA ALA A 888 5.52 28.44 59.57
C ALA A 888 6.86 27.66 59.69
N ARG A 889 8.04 28.06 59.18
CA ARG A 889 8.63 29.39 58.83
C ARG A 889 10.00 29.15 58.06
N PRO A 890 10.91 30.12 57.83
CA PRO A 890 11.24 30.67 56.49
C PRO A 890 12.75 30.64 56.11
N THR A 891 13.13 31.23 54.96
CA THR A 891 14.30 32.15 54.79
C THR A 891 14.35 32.67 53.34
N VAL A 892 13.99 33.94 53.09
CA VAL A 892 14.85 35.15 52.94
C VAL A 892 15.49 35.29 51.55
N ARG A 893 15.01 36.29 50.79
CA ARG A 893 15.66 36.95 49.64
C ARG A 893 16.63 38.04 50.14
N PRO A 894 17.47 38.61 49.25
CA PRO A 894 17.10 39.94 48.74
C PRO A 894 17.26 40.08 47.21
N ALA A 895 16.55 41.07 46.66
CA ALA A 895 16.65 41.60 45.29
C ALA A 895 17.46 42.92 45.34
N PRO A 896 17.34 43.87 44.39
CA PRO A 896 17.37 43.83 42.92
C PRO A 896 18.42 44.83 42.36
N GLU A 897 18.70 44.82 41.05
CA GLU A 897 19.18 46.05 40.39
C GLU A 897 18.76 46.16 38.92
N ARG A 898 18.57 47.40 38.47
CA ARG A 898 17.88 47.86 37.27
C ARG A 898 18.88 48.42 36.23
N ILE A 899 18.65 48.11 34.94
CA ILE A 899 18.73 49.01 33.73
C ILE A 899 20.15 49.50 33.31
N PRO A 900 20.48 49.94 32.04
CA PRO A 900 19.74 50.09 30.76
C PRO A 900 20.40 49.50 29.48
N ALA A 901 19.62 49.60 28.39
CA ALA A 901 19.89 49.74 26.94
C ALA A 901 21.33 49.81 26.37
N GLY A 902 21.49 49.22 25.18
CA GLY A 902 22.57 49.50 24.22
C GLY A 902 22.36 48.77 22.90
N ALA A 903 22.46 49.50 21.79
CA ALA A 903 22.22 49.08 20.41
C ALA A 903 23.35 48.21 19.80
N GLY A 904 23.01 47.48 18.73
CA GLY A 904 23.92 46.68 17.89
C GLY A 904 23.16 45.72 16.99
#